data_AF-A0AAN8PFI4-F1
#
_entry.id   AF-A0AAN8PFI4-F1
#
_cell.length_a   1.000
_cell.length_b   1.000
_cell.length_c   1.000
_cell.angle_alpha   90.00
_cell.angle_beta   90.00
_cell.angle_gamma   90.00
#
_symmetry.space_group_name_H-M   'P 1'
#
loop_
_entity.id
_entity.type
_entity.pdbx_description
1 polymer ?
#
loop_
_entity_poly.entity_id
_entity_poly.type
_entity_poly.pdbx_seq_one_letter_code
_entity_poly.pdbx_strand_id
1 'polypeptide(L)'
;MRFHLISVLLAACSAGVQAATAKISVNTKALILATDDSGKAAIGTLNGYGIPYDSIVMTDSGYTLPDLTNSDGSCKYGVIVAFRQLYNSNSKGSWVSFIGSAQWQKIYDYQVACGVRLIHMGAVPNQWDFACSLISSSDATESNNIYSTNHQFFLDTDVAKAEFPTANLKNPKNARFASTWHTPGWCDDTLLQYAWGMTSQNAFLYNEPLKLASPASGTLASISQPALGVINRFSSGREQMVFFTTFAQWAEASIYMNHIWINWAFRGIIPGRRQVLLGLQVDDLLLPTAVYAANYTYRITTDDVVNHAKWQVDLNKRLTSSNPGSEVFLEFGFNGNGAFIYGQTVLGLDKNGTCPISVTYTGPQPVTSLEYAKPPGTGSDLWPANQTYNWPDKCIFYDPIAKMFSQNNTGGDNINGVSDLFALVSHTFTHEGENPITYADSKREITYNQQFQAKSLFDKAKRFSPNGVIPPAITGLHNADAIKAWMEAGINYVVGDNTRAPLRNQQSDRWPIISTAADNGYPGLVIIPRWANRIYYNADGIASDVQEWLDVSPSQATNSMTNLLSIERATTAQYLLSLYHDPFMFHQANLRVWQDPGVSVNGVAGPWSLIQMWTESILDEFVQYVNWPIQGLKHDDMGRDFVDRMNRDLYSGFSVAWTTSSDGTTITGFTVDSSNSSWSGEIPVMIPGDVVSVSGARLTQYGSDPATLWVSKFPTSFELKTPIQIQGTKVNITSAAISLTTALPSLTLPTTSLVGSFPVSDIISAKSTSAASASLSSAASAKSSSASASASASAAAKSVSSSNTARLTSSSTSSIRSSASGTSSAKASSGSSSSSLRASSTTSPAAASSTATSDSDVSRFLNSLCADSTTAASVGNLCTLWNAFKQTGKIQKRLVLPEGAPLYDWDDEGGHPEAVPRWRKRDSHQAHGRHSKRHQ
;
A
#
# COMPACT_ATOMS: atom_id res chain seq x y z
N MET A 1 29.21 79.65 -59.90
CA MET A 1 27.99 78.92 -60.34
C MET A 1 27.38 78.31 -59.08
N ARG A 2 26.27 78.81 -58.50
CA ARG A 2 24.85 78.52 -58.88
C ARG A 2 24.59 76.99 -58.81
N PHE A 3 23.69 76.36 -58.05
CA PHE A 3 22.48 76.72 -57.27
C PHE A 3 22.07 75.50 -56.36
N HIS A 4 21.29 75.80 -55.30
CA HIS A 4 20.26 75.07 -54.47
C HIS A 4 20.30 73.54 -54.18
N LEU A 5 19.95 73.01 -52.98
CA LEU A 5 18.81 73.12 -52.03
C LEU A 5 17.51 72.36 -52.44
N ILE A 6 17.04 71.49 -51.52
CA ILE A 6 15.66 71.02 -51.23
C ILE A 6 15.27 69.55 -51.55
N SER A 7 14.82 68.92 -50.45
CA SER A 7 14.15 67.65 -50.12
C SER A 7 12.85 67.32 -50.87
N VAL A 8 12.44 66.04 -50.92
CA VAL A 8 11.08 65.52 -50.56
C VAL A 8 11.13 64.00 -50.28
N LEU A 9 10.38 63.59 -49.25
CA LEU A 9 10.11 62.25 -48.74
C LEU A 9 9.57 61.23 -49.78
N LEU A 10 9.96 59.97 -49.63
CA LEU A 10 9.02 58.85 -49.78
C LEU A 10 9.32 57.79 -48.70
N ALA A 11 8.46 57.76 -47.68
CA ALA A 11 8.32 56.61 -46.80
C ALA A 11 7.55 55.52 -47.57
N ALA A 12 8.16 54.34 -47.71
CA ALA A 12 7.47 53.16 -48.22
C ALA A 12 7.84 51.96 -47.34
N CYS A 13 6.79 51.40 -46.75
CA CYS A 13 6.75 50.29 -45.80
C CYS A 13 7.73 49.15 -46.10
N SER A 14 8.74 48.99 -45.25
CA SER A 14 9.31 47.67 -44.97
C SER A 14 8.31 46.91 -44.09
N ALA A 15 7.36 46.22 -44.73
CA ALA A 15 6.56 45.20 -44.08
C ALA A 15 7.53 44.12 -43.58
N GLY A 16 7.80 44.15 -42.27
CA GLY A 16 8.52 43.08 -41.59
C GLY A 16 7.74 41.79 -41.78
N VAL A 17 8.34 40.84 -42.48
CA VAL A 17 7.96 39.44 -42.36
C VAL A 17 8.39 39.04 -40.96
N GLN A 18 7.49 39.20 -39.98
CA GLN A 18 7.57 38.45 -38.74
C GLN A 18 7.47 36.98 -39.15
N ALA A 19 8.61 36.30 -39.22
CA ALA A 19 8.63 34.85 -39.18
C ALA A 19 7.87 34.48 -37.92
N ALA A 20 6.69 33.88 -38.08
CA ALA A 20 5.97 33.29 -36.97
C ALA A 20 6.93 32.29 -36.33
N THR A 21 7.48 32.63 -35.16
CA THR A 21 8.26 31.71 -34.34
C THR A 21 7.36 30.49 -34.10
N ALA A 22 7.77 29.35 -34.67
CA ALA A 22 7.00 28.12 -34.57
C ALA A 22 6.76 27.82 -33.08
N LYS A 23 5.54 27.39 -32.77
CA LYS A 23 5.12 26.99 -31.43
C LYS A 23 6.07 25.90 -30.92
N ILE A 24 6.81 26.18 -29.85
CA ILE A 24 7.73 25.20 -29.26
C ILE A 24 6.88 24.14 -28.56
N SER A 25 7.13 22.87 -28.90
CA SER A 25 6.51 21.71 -28.26
C SER A 25 7.56 21.04 -27.36
N VAL A 26 7.21 20.84 -26.09
CA VAL A 26 8.09 20.24 -25.08
C VAL A 26 7.43 18.99 -24.51
N ASN A 27 8.00 17.82 -24.79
CA ASN A 27 7.50 16.55 -24.27
C ASN A 27 7.78 16.44 -22.77
N THR A 28 6.80 16.06 -21.96
CA THR A 28 6.89 15.91 -20.49
C THR A 28 7.58 14.62 -20.04
N LYS A 29 8.53 14.13 -20.81
CA LYS A 29 9.39 13.01 -20.43
C LYS A 29 10.51 13.50 -19.50
N ALA A 30 10.88 12.72 -18.49
CA ALA A 30 12.05 13.01 -17.65
C ALA A 30 13.34 12.42 -18.25
N LEU A 31 14.45 13.14 -18.16
CA LEU A 31 15.78 12.60 -18.41
C LEU A 31 16.54 12.44 -17.09
N ILE A 32 16.86 11.21 -16.72
CA ILE A 32 17.63 10.89 -15.53
C ILE A 32 19.08 10.64 -15.93
N LEU A 33 20.01 11.42 -15.37
CA LEU A 33 21.44 11.34 -15.58
C LEU A 33 22.12 10.93 -14.27
N ALA A 34 22.82 9.80 -14.29
CA ALA A 34 23.57 9.29 -13.15
C ALA A 34 24.91 8.69 -13.60
N THR A 35 25.82 8.51 -12.65
CA THR A 35 27.13 7.87 -12.84
C THR A 35 27.23 6.51 -12.15
N ASP A 36 26.12 6.07 -11.54
CA ASP A 36 25.89 4.77 -10.93
C ASP A 36 24.37 4.51 -10.87
N ASP A 37 23.96 3.51 -10.08
CA ASP A 37 22.56 3.11 -9.90
C ASP A 37 21.71 4.12 -9.09
N SER A 38 22.25 5.27 -8.65
CA SER A 38 21.51 6.25 -7.85
C SER A 38 20.23 6.74 -8.52
N GLY A 39 20.19 6.75 -9.86
CA GLY A 39 19.01 7.12 -10.64
C GLY A 39 17.74 6.32 -10.28
N LYS A 40 17.90 5.07 -9.79
CA LYS A 40 16.79 4.23 -9.32
C LYS A 40 15.95 4.88 -8.23
N ALA A 41 16.55 5.76 -7.42
CA ALA A 41 15.85 6.47 -6.36
C ALA A 41 14.78 7.46 -6.86
N ALA A 42 14.91 8.00 -8.09
CA ALA A 42 13.89 8.83 -8.72
C ALA A 42 12.89 7.99 -9.53
N ILE A 43 13.38 6.95 -10.20
CA ILE A 43 12.60 6.09 -11.09
C ILE A 43 11.42 5.44 -10.36
N GLY A 44 11.60 4.96 -9.12
CA GLY A 44 10.52 4.35 -8.36
C GLY A 44 9.28 5.26 -8.19
N THR A 45 9.49 6.54 -7.87
CA THR A 45 8.41 7.52 -7.74
C THR A 45 7.85 7.93 -9.10
N LEU A 46 8.68 8.09 -10.14
CA LEU A 46 8.21 8.36 -11.51
C LEU A 46 7.28 7.23 -12.01
N ASN A 47 7.66 5.98 -11.77
CA ASN A 47 6.82 4.80 -12.03
C ASN A 47 5.51 4.84 -11.24
N GLY A 48 5.54 5.31 -9.99
CA GLY A 48 4.34 5.52 -9.17
C GLY A 48 3.34 6.47 -9.85
N TYR A 49 3.82 7.62 -10.36
CA TYR A 49 2.97 8.54 -11.13
C TYR A 49 2.57 8.01 -12.52
N GLY A 50 3.42 7.17 -13.13
CA GLY A 50 3.32 6.76 -14.53
C GLY A 50 4.02 7.72 -15.51
N ILE A 51 4.94 8.56 -15.03
CA ILE A 51 5.65 9.55 -15.85
C ILE A 51 6.67 8.84 -16.76
N PRO A 52 6.66 9.07 -18.09
CA PRO A 52 7.69 8.55 -18.98
C PRO A 52 9.07 9.13 -18.66
N TYR A 53 10.11 8.32 -18.77
CA TYR A 53 11.50 8.76 -18.56
C TYR A 53 12.48 8.05 -19.48
N ASP A 54 13.64 8.67 -19.69
CA ASP A 54 14.88 8.00 -20.11
C ASP A 54 15.87 8.04 -18.95
N SER A 55 16.64 6.97 -18.77
CA SER A 55 17.70 6.89 -17.77
C SER A 55 19.03 6.57 -18.42
N ILE A 56 20.03 7.41 -18.17
CA ILE A 56 21.39 7.26 -18.67
C ILE A 56 22.31 7.10 -17.47
N VAL A 57 22.91 5.91 -17.35
CA VAL A 57 24.00 5.63 -16.40
C VAL A 57 25.32 5.71 -17.14
N MET A 58 26.13 6.72 -16.81
CA MET A 58 27.43 6.97 -17.42
C MET A 58 28.49 6.08 -16.76
N THR A 59 29.22 5.30 -17.54
CA THR A 59 30.14 4.27 -17.02
C THR A 59 31.59 4.74 -16.89
N ASP A 60 31.99 5.82 -17.56
CA ASP A 60 33.33 6.43 -17.40
C ASP A 60 33.29 7.93 -17.73
N SER A 61 34.40 8.62 -17.45
CA SER A 61 34.53 10.05 -17.73
C SER A 61 34.78 10.37 -19.21
N GLY A 62 34.41 11.59 -19.62
CA GLY A 62 34.45 12.00 -21.03
C GLY A 62 33.20 11.62 -21.82
N TYR A 63 32.11 11.26 -21.13
CA TYR A 63 30.84 10.91 -21.75
C TYR A 63 30.27 12.08 -22.57
N THR A 64 29.72 11.76 -23.73
CA THR A 64 29.03 12.73 -24.61
C THR A 64 27.54 12.49 -24.53
N LEU A 65 26.78 13.51 -24.14
CA LEU A 65 25.33 13.43 -24.05
C LEU A 65 24.72 13.25 -25.44
N PRO A 66 23.64 12.44 -25.56
CA PRO A 66 22.85 12.39 -26.77
C PRO A 66 22.14 13.73 -27.02
N ASP A 67 21.62 13.91 -28.24
CA ASP A 67 20.86 15.11 -28.59
C ASP A 67 19.58 15.23 -27.74
N LEU A 68 19.42 16.39 -27.11
CA LEU A 68 18.27 16.71 -26.23
C LEU A 68 17.03 17.15 -27.02
N THR A 69 17.18 17.40 -28.33
CA THR A 69 16.10 17.74 -29.26
C THR A 69 15.90 16.63 -30.28
N ASN A 70 14.69 16.56 -30.84
CA ASN A 70 14.39 15.72 -32.00
C ASN A 70 14.94 16.38 -33.28
N SER A 71 14.97 15.62 -34.37
CA SER A 71 15.44 16.11 -35.68
C SER A 71 14.58 17.24 -36.25
N ASP A 72 13.33 17.37 -35.81
CA ASP A 72 12.42 18.46 -36.17
C ASP A 72 12.59 19.71 -35.28
N GLY A 73 13.52 19.69 -34.33
CA GLY A 73 13.79 20.78 -33.39
C GLY A 73 12.92 20.77 -32.13
N SER A 74 11.96 19.85 -31.98
CA SER A 74 11.14 19.74 -30.77
C SER A 74 11.96 19.25 -29.56
N CYS A 75 11.55 19.69 -28.36
CA CYS A 75 12.25 19.40 -27.11
C CYS A 75 11.82 18.03 -26.56
N LYS A 76 12.77 17.11 -26.33
CA LYS A 76 12.48 15.70 -25.95
C LYS A 76 12.06 15.52 -24.50
N TYR A 77 12.50 16.40 -23.61
CA TYR A 77 12.41 16.25 -22.16
C TYR A 77 11.84 17.50 -21.50
N GLY A 78 10.93 17.30 -20.54
CA GLY A 78 10.31 18.36 -19.74
C GLY A 78 11.09 18.66 -18.46
N VAL A 79 12.02 17.77 -18.10
CA VAL A 79 12.92 17.91 -16.96
C VAL A 79 14.20 17.11 -17.18
N ILE A 80 15.32 17.63 -16.68
CA ILE A 80 16.58 16.90 -16.55
C ILE A 80 16.90 16.76 -15.06
N VAL A 81 17.22 15.55 -14.62
CA VAL A 81 17.60 15.23 -13.23
C VAL A 81 19.02 14.68 -13.24
N ALA A 82 19.94 15.36 -12.56
CA ALA A 82 21.34 14.99 -12.46
C ALA A 82 21.72 14.59 -11.04
N PHE A 83 22.23 13.38 -10.88
CA PHE A 83 22.73 12.87 -9.60
C PHE A 83 24.20 13.22 -9.39
N ARG A 84 24.55 13.67 -8.19
CA ARG A 84 25.91 14.00 -7.72
C ARG A 84 26.67 14.95 -8.63
N GLN A 85 25.96 15.86 -9.30
CA GLN A 85 26.52 16.74 -10.35
C GLN A 85 27.34 15.95 -11.40
N LEU A 86 26.99 14.68 -11.60
CA LEU A 86 27.67 13.73 -12.48
C LEU A 86 29.15 13.51 -12.16
N TYR A 87 29.52 13.64 -10.89
CA TYR A 87 30.83 13.20 -10.38
C TYR A 87 30.77 11.74 -9.93
N ASN A 88 31.85 11.01 -10.21
CA ASN A 88 32.12 9.71 -9.59
C ASN A 88 33.62 9.40 -9.61
N SER A 89 34.02 8.31 -8.96
CA SER A 89 35.33 7.69 -9.17
C SER A 89 35.38 7.09 -10.58
N ASN A 90 36.36 7.50 -11.39
CA ASN A 90 36.61 6.88 -12.68
C ASN A 90 37.25 5.49 -12.53
N SER A 91 37.53 4.83 -13.66
CA SER A 91 38.22 3.53 -13.72
C SER A 91 39.61 3.51 -13.04
N LYS A 92 40.20 4.67 -12.74
CA LYS A 92 41.47 4.84 -12.00
C LYS A 92 41.28 5.19 -10.52
N GLY A 93 40.05 5.18 -10.01
CA GLY A 93 39.72 5.57 -8.64
C GLY A 93 39.79 7.07 -8.35
N SER A 94 39.95 7.91 -9.37
CA SER A 94 39.99 9.38 -9.20
C SER A 94 38.59 9.97 -9.26
N TRP A 95 38.23 10.83 -8.31
CA TRP A 95 36.97 11.56 -8.31
C TRP A 95 36.95 12.65 -9.40
N VAL A 96 36.11 12.49 -10.41
CA VAL A 96 36.06 13.36 -11.59
C VAL A 96 34.62 13.59 -12.06
N SER A 97 34.38 14.69 -12.78
CA SER A 97 33.13 14.88 -13.53
C SER A 97 33.12 13.94 -14.74
N PHE A 98 32.00 13.25 -14.98
CA PHE A 98 31.87 12.33 -16.10
C PHE A 98 31.57 13.04 -17.42
N ILE A 99 31.06 14.27 -17.36
CA ILE A 99 30.88 15.15 -18.53
C ILE A 99 31.68 16.45 -18.40
N GLY A 100 32.12 17.00 -19.53
CA GLY A 100 32.86 18.27 -19.59
C GLY A 100 31.95 19.50 -19.55
N SER A 101 32.54 20.69 -19.40
CA SER A 101 31.83 21.98 -19.37
C SER A 101 30.98 22.24 -20.62
N ALA A 102 31.44 21.81 -21.81
CA ALA A 102 30.66 21.93 -23.05
C ALA A 102 29.35 21.12 -23.01
N GLN A 103 29.34 19.95 -22.34
CA GLN A 103 28.13 19.14 -22.20
C GLN A 103 27.18 19.73 -21.16
N TRP A 104 27.71 20.30 -20.07
CA TRP A 104 26.89 21.10 -19.14
C TRP A 104 26.27 22.31 -19.84
N GLN A 105 27.03 23.01 -20.70
CA GLN A 105 26.49 24.11 -21.49
C GLN A 105 25.37 23.66 -22.41
N LYS A 106 25.45 22.47 -23.03
CA LYS A 106 24.32 21.91 -23.81
C LYS A 106 23.05 21.74 -22.97
N ILE A 107 23.16 21.27 -21.72
CA ILE A 107 22.01 21.18 -20.79
C ILE A 107 21.46 22.58 -20.54
N TYR A 108 22.33 23.55 -20.27
CA TYR A 108 21.95 24.93 -19.97
C TYR A 108 21.27 25.64 -21.15
N ASP A 109 21.80 25.46 -22.35
CA ASP A 109 21.21 25.99 -23.58
C ASP A 109 19.84 25.37 -23.84
N TYR A 110 19.69 24.07 -23.57
CA TYR A 110 18.41 23.37 -23.65
C TYR A 110 17.38 23.92 -22.65
N GLN A 111 17.78 24.23 -21.41
CA GLN A 111 16.89 24.87 -20.44
C GLN A 111 16.34 26.20 -20.95
N VAL A 112 17.20 27.03 -21.56
CA VAL A 112 16.80 28.34 -22.09
C VAL A 112 15.90 28.19 -23.31
N ALA A 113 16.28 27.32 -24.26
CA ALA A 113 15.53 27.11 -25.50
C ALA A 113 14.16 26.47 -25.27
N CYS A 114 14.04 25.57 -24.29
CA CYS A 114 12.82 24.78 -24.05
C CYS A 114 12.04 25.17 -22.79
N GLY A 115 12.52 26.12 -21.98
CA GLY A 115 11.89 26.47 -20.70
C GLY A 115 11.92 25.36 -19.64
N VAL A 116 12.88 24.44 -19.77
CA VAL A 116 12.98 23.20 -18.99
C VAL A 116 13.76 23.42 -17.69
N ARG A 117 13.28 22.80 -16.60
CA ARG A 117 13.89 22.86 -15.27
C ARG A 117 14.95 21.76 -15.09
N LEU A 118 16.02 22.09 -14.34
CA LEU A 118 17.11 21.16 -13.99
C LEU A 118 17.05 20.82 -12.50
N ILE A 119 17.14 19.54 -12.17
CA ILE A 119 17.16 19.05 -10.79
C ILE A 119 18.55 18.49 -10.48
N HIS A 120 19.14 18.92 -9.38
CA HIS A 120 20.36 18.34 -8.84
C HIS A 120 20.05 17.55 -7.57
N MET A 121 20.43 16.27 -7.53
CA MET A 121 20.28 15.42 -6.35
C MET A 121 21.65 15.03 -5.80
N GLY A 122 21.86 15.16 -4.50
CA GLY A 122 23.15 14.88 -3.86
C GLY A 122 24.25 15.84 -4.30
N ALA A 123 23.92 17.11 -4.53
CA ALA A 123 24.90 18.15 -4.83
C ALA A 123 25.61 18.62 -3.55
N VAL A 124 26.81 19.18 -3.70
CA VAL A 124 27.53 19.79 -2.58
C VAL A 124 27.34 21.31 -2.63
N PRO A 125 26.91 21.97 -1.54
CA PRO A 125 26.71 23.42 -1.52
C PRO A 125 27.99 24.18 -1.92
N ASN A 126 27.87 25.12 -2.85
CA ASN A 126 28.95 25.99 -3.26
C ASN A 126 28.43 27.33 -3.81
N GLN A 127 29.27 28.37 -3.72
CA GLN A 127 28.84 29.74 -3.96
C GLN A 127 28.68 30.07 -5.45
N TRP A 128 29.31 29.29 -6.32
CA TRP A 128 29.37 29.54 -7.75
C TRP A 128 28.15 28.98 -8.48
N ASP A 129 27.76 27.75 -8.15
CA ASP A 129 26.65 27.05 -8.80
C ASP A 129 25.31 27.32 -8.11
N PHE A 130 25.32 27.52 -6.78
CA PHE A 130 24.11 27.47 -5.95
C PHE A 130 23.90 28.67 -5.02
N ALA A 131 24.85 29.61 -4.97
CA ALA A 131 24.86 30.73 -4.00
C ALA A 131 24.73 30.26 -2.54
N CYS A 132 25.45 29.19 -2.20
CA CYS A 132 25.51 28.60 -0.86
C CYS A 132 26.95 28.30 -0.46
N SER A 133 27.22 28.06 0.81
CA SER A 133 28.51 27.60 1.31
C SER A 133 28.33 26.32 2.11
N LEU A 134 29.22 25.34 1.93
CA LEU A 134 29.18 24.09 2.71
C LEU A 134 29.38 24.39 4.20
N ILE A 135 28.47 23.89 5.05
CA ILE A 135 28.66 23.91 6.50
C ILE A 135 29.57 22.73 6.85
N SER A 136 30.71 23.01 7.47
CA SER A 136 31.72 22.00 7.81
C SER A 136 32.43 22.34 9.12
N SER A 137 33.03 21.30 9.72
CA SER A 137 33.90 21.42 10.89
C SER A 137 35.35 21.14 10.51
N SER A 138 36.27 21.83 11.18
CA SER A 138 37.69 21.49 11.15
C SER A 138 38.01 20.17 11.86
N ASP A 139 37.07 19.66 12.68
CA ASP A 139 37.11 18.30 13.22
C ASP A 139 36.37 17.31 12.30
N ALA A 140 37.04 16.21 11.95
CA ALA A 140 36.51 15.23 11.01
C ALA A 140 35.34 14.41 11.59
N THR A 141 35.31 14.18 12.91
CA THR A 141 34.23 13.42 13.56
C THR A 141 32.97 14.26 13.63
N GLU A 142 33.09 15.53 14.02
CA GLU A 142 32.00 16.50 13.99
C GLU A 142 31.47 16.66 12.55
N SER A 143 32.35 16.79 11.55
CA SER A 143 31.92 16.81 10.14
C SER A 143 31.15 15.56 9.72
N ASN A 144 31.65 14.36 10.05
CA ASN A 144 30.91 13.13 9.76
C ASN A 144 29.54 13.11 10.46
N ASN A 145 29.45 13.63 11.68
CA ASN A 145 28.18 13.76 12.38
C ASN A 145 27.25 14.78 11.71
N ILE A 146 27.76 15.85 11.09
CA ILE A 146 26.93 16.79 10.32
C ILE A 146 26.27 16.08 9.12
N TYR A 147 26.96 15.11 8.52
CA TYR A 147 26.61 14.59 7.19
C TYR A 147 25.92 13.22 7.14
N SER A 148 26.04 12.43 8.21
CA SER A 148 25.64 11.01 8.19
C SER A 148 24.71 10.58 9.32
N THR A 149 24.42 11.46 10.28
CA THR A 149 23.49 11.18 11.37
C THR A 149 22.04 11.26 10.90
N ASN A 150 21.15 10.70 11.72
CA ASN A 150 19.71 10.73 11.48
C ASN A 150 19.11 12.09 11.85
N HIS A 151 19.54 13.17 11.18
CA HIS A 151 19.03 14.51 11.40
C HIS A 151 17.59 14.66 10.88
N GLN A 152 16.82 15.53 11.53
CA GLN A 152 15.49 15.91 11.06
C GLN A 152 15.56 16.91 9.89
N PHE A 153 14.61 16.84 8.98
CA PHE A 153 14.42 17.86 7.95
C PHE A 153 13.05 18.55 8.05
N PHE A 154 12.99 19.76 7.51
CA PHE A 154 11.80 20.62 7.51
C PHE A 154 11.55 21.19 6.13
N LEU A 155 10.28 21.20 5.71
CA LEU A 155 9.83 21.87 4.49
C LEU A 155 9.33 23.28 4.83
N ASP A 156 9.77 24.28 4.07
CA ASP A 156 9.14 25.60 4.06
C ASP A 156 7.79 25.53 3.33
N THR A 157 6.69 25.56 4.09
CA THR A 157 5.35 25.42 3.49
C THR A 157 4.93 26.64 2.67
N ASP A 158 5.52 27.81 2.88
CA ASP A 158 5.17 29.00 2.12
C ASP A 158 5.90 29.02 0.79
N VAL A 159 7.17 28.59 0.75
CA VAL A 159 7.85 28.29 -0.52
C VAL A 159 7.11 27.18 -1.26
N ALA A 160 6.69 26.12 -0.56
CA ALA A 160 5.98 25.00 -1.19
C ALA A 160 4.68 25.43 -1.89
N LYS A 161 3.85 26.25 -1.23
CA LYS A 161 2.62 26.80 -1.81
C LYS A 161 2.89 27.70 -3.02
N ALA A 162 4.00 28.44 -3.01
CA ALA A 162 4.32 29.36 -4.09
C ALA A 162 4.96 28.67 -5.30
N GLU A 163 5.84 27.70 -5.07
CA GLU A 163 6.70 27.11 -6.11
C GLU A 163 6.15 25.78 -6.67
N PHE A 164 5.51 24.97 -5.83
CA PHE A 164 5.00 23.64 -6.21
C PHE A 164 3.66 23.32 -5.50
N PRO A 165 2.63 24.17 -5.66
CA PRO A 165 1.36 24.02 -4.94
C PRO A 165 0.65 22.69 -5.18
N THR A 166 0.78 22.10 -6.37
CA THR A 166 0.15 20.81 -6.71
C THR A 166 0.74 19.63 -5.94
N ALA A 167 1.92 19.81 -5.33
CA ALA A 167 2.56 18.77 -4.53
C ALA A 167 1.75 18.44 -3.28
N ASN A 168 1.01 19.41 -2.72
CA ASN A 168 0.11 19.17 -1.58
C ASN A 168 0.84 18.54 -0.37
N LEU A 169 2.06 19.04 -0.11
CA LEU A 169 2.96 18.56 0.93
C LEU A 169 2.78 19.36 2.22
N LYS A 170 2.93 18.67 3.35
CA LYS A 170 3.01 19.25 4.70
C LYS A 170 4.47 19.28 5.15
N ASN A 171 4.78 20.13 6.13
CA ASN A 171 6.03 20.02 6.87
C ASN A 171 5.91 18.86 7.86
N PRO A 172 6.63 17.74 7.67
CA PRO A 172 6.48 16.58 8.53
C PRO A 172 7.05 16.85 9.92
N LYS A 173 6.36 16.37 10.97
CA LYS A 173 6.69 16.71 12.36
C LYS A 173 8.00 16.07 12.86
N ASN A 174 8.37 14.91 12.33
CA ASN A 174 9.51 14.11 12.82
C ASN A 174 10.31 13.40 11.71
N ALA A 175 10.22 13.83 10.45
CA ALA A 175 10.89 13.13 9.36
C ALA A 175 12.41 13.30 9.39
N ARG A 176 13.16 12.20 9.22
CA ARG A 176 14.62 12.18 9.41
C ARG A 176 15.34 11.51 8.24
N PHE A 177 16.64 11.81 8.10
CA PHE A 177 17.52 11.13 7.15
C PHE A 177 18.00 9.80 7.71
N ALA A 178 17.17 8.77 7.60
CA ALA A 178 17.60 7.42 7.93
C ALA A 178 18.62 6.94 6.89
N SER A 179 19.90 6.89 7.28
CA SER A 179 21.01 6.30 6.49
C SER A 179 21.23 6.92 5.09
N THR A 180 20.85 8.19 4.88
CA THR A 180 21.19 8.95 3.67
C THR A 180 22.15 10.08 3.99
N TRP A 181 23.24 10.16 3.22
CA TRP A 181 24.25 11.21 3.36
C TRP A 181 23.69 12.56 2.91
N HIS A 182 23.97 13.62 3.67
CA HIS A 182 23.55 14.97 3.38
C HIS A 182 24.65 15.99 3.71
N THR A 183 24.63 17.14 3.07
CA THR A 183 25.65 18.19 3.21
C THR A 183 24.98 19.54 3.34
N PRO A 184 24.55 19.94 4.56
CA PRO A 184 23.82 21.19 4.74
C PRO A 184 24.65 22.40 4.32
N GLY A 185 23.99 23.39 3.74
CA GLY A 185 24.59 24.63 3.25
C GLY A 185 24.10 25.85 4.00
N TRP A 186 24.95 26.87 4.09
CA TRP A 186 24.54 28.23 4.44
C TRP A 186 24.28 29.00 3.14
N CYS A 187 23.04 29.40 2.89
CA CYS A 187 22.64 30.08 1.67
C CYS A 187 22.10 31.46 2.03
N ASP A 188 22.62 32.49 1.36
CA ASP A 188 22.33 33.88 1.66
C ASP A 188 22.43 34.72 0.38
N ASP A 189 21.59 35.74 0.23
CA ASP A 189 21.58 36.60 -0.96
C ASP A 189 22.92 37.32 -1.19
N THR A 190 23.72 37.54 -0.15
CA THR A 190 25.08 38.10 -0.28
C THR A 190 26.02 37.20 -1.09
N LEU A 191 25.71 35.90 -1.23
CA LEU A 191 26.48 34.97 -2.05
C LEU A 191 26.14 35.05 -3.55
N LEU A 192 25.04 35.71 -3.92
CA LEU A 192 24.66 35.89 -5.34
C LEU A 192 25.72 36.64 -6.14
N GLN A 193 26.51 37.51 -5.51
CA GLN A 193 27.60 38.23 -6.17
C GLN A 193 28.69 37.30 -6.74
N TYR A 194 28.78 36.07 -6.24
CA TYR A 194 29.72 35.05 -6.73
C TYR A 194 29.07 34.14 -7.79
N ALA A 195 27.75 33.99 -7.79
CA ALA A 195 27.03 33.12 -8.70
C ALA A 195 26.71 33.83 -10.03
N TRP A 196 27.56 33.64 -11.05
CA TRP A 196 27.47 34.39 -12.30
C TRP A 196 26.11 34.24 -13.01
N GLY A 197 25.41 35.37 -13.17
CA GLY A 197 24.10 35.43 -13.82
C GLY A 197 22.93 34.95 -12.97
N MET A 198 23.15 34.47 -11.74
CA MET A 198 22.06 34.11 -10.83
C MET A 198 21.37 35.38 -10.33
N THR A 199 20.04 35.41 -10.40
CA THR A 199 19.22 36.55 -9.98
C THR A 199 18.53 36.31 -8.66
N SER A 200 18.34 35.05 -8.26
CA SER A 200 17.79 34.71 -6.95
C SER A 200 18.14 33.29 -6.52
N GLN A 201 18.16 33.10 -5.20
CA GLN A 201 18.26 31.83 -4.51
C GLN A 201 17.19 31.79 -3.41
N ASN A 202 16.43 30.70 -3.35
CA ASN A 202 15.39 30.46 -2.34
C ASN A 202 15.62 29.11 -1.69
N ALA A 203 15.87 29.08 -0.38
CA ALA A 203 15.90 27.83 0.37
C ALA A 203 14.46 27.36 0.63
N PHE A 204 14.21 26.05 0.50
CA PHE A 204 12.89 25.46 0.69
C PHE A 204 12.89 24.25 1.62
N LEU A 205 14.06 23.65 1.84
CA LEU A 205 14.25 22.50 2.70
C LEU A 205 15.39 22.80 3.66
N TYR A 206 15.19 22.50 4.94
CA TYR A 206 16.16 22.82 6.00
C TYR A 206 16.49 21.61 6.85
N ASN A 207 17.72 21.59 7.37
CA ASN A 207 18.14 20.69 8.43
C ASN A 207 17.68 21.22 9.79
N GLU A 208 17.70 20.38 10.81
CA GLU A 208 17.64 20.86 12.20
C GLU A 208 18.81 21.80 12.51
N PRO A 209 18.64 22.76 13.46
CA PRO A 209 19.69 23.71 13.80
C PRO A 209 21.01 23.03 14.16
N LEU A 210 22.10 23.55 13.61
CA LEU A 210 23.44 23.02 13.85
C LEU A 210 24.23 23.95 14.75
N LYS A 211 24.93 23.36 15.73
CA LYS A 211 25.90 24.04 16.59
C LYS A 211 27.22 23.29 16.51
N LEU A 212 28.26 23.99 16.06
CA LEU A 212 29.58 23.43 15.83
C LEU A 212 30.54 23.87 16.92
N ALA A 213 31.29 22.92 17.48
CA ALA A 213 32.36 23.17 18.42
C ALA A 213 33.63 23.68 17.72
N SER A 214 33.92 23.16 16.51
CA SER A 214 35.15 23.48 15.77
C SER A 214 34.86 23.92 14.33
N PRO A 215 34.05 24.97 14.09
CA PRO A 215 33.64 25.36 12.74
C PRO A 215 34.84 25.57 11.82
N ALA A 216 34.75 25.08 10.59
CA ALA A 216 35.77 25.34 9.57
C ALA A 216 35.84 26.83 9.23
N SER A 217 36.94 27.28 8.62
CA SER A 217 37.09 28.67 8.18
C SER A 217 35.93 29.09 7.28
N GLY A 218 35.28 30.21 7.61
CA GLY A 218 34.11 30.72 6.88
C GLY A 218 32.76 30.08 7.26
N THR A 219 32.74 29.10 8.17
CA THR A 219 31.50 28.51 8.71
C THR A 219 31.14 29.17 10.04
N LEU A 220 29.85 29.46 10.26
CA LEU A 220 29.35 30.00 11.53
C LEU A 220 29.31 28.91 12.61
N ALA A 221 29.54 29.26 13.88
CA ALA A 221 29.48 28.31 14.99
C ALA A 221 28.03 27.85 15.31
N SER A 222 27.04 28.66 14.97
CA SER A 222 25.62 28.36 15.17
C SER A 222 24.84 28.72 13.91
N ILE A 223 24.10 27.76 13.35
CA ILE A 223 23.27 27.95 12.16
C ILE A 223 21.85 27.52 12.50
N SER A 224 20.92 28.46 12.47
CA SER A 224 19.51 28.22 12.81
C SER A 224 18.74 27.48 11.72
N GLN A 225 19.07 27.72 10.45
CA GLN A 225 18.39 27.15 9.29
C GLN A 225 19.41 26.69 8.24
N PRO A 226 20.15 25.60 8.48
CA PRO A 226 21.02 25.02 7.47
C PRO A 226 20.16 24.55 6.29
N ALA A 227 20.42 25.05 5.08
CA ALA A 227 19.67 24.65 3.91
C ALA A 227 20.06 23.24 3.45
N LEU A 228 19.07 22.46 3.07
CA LEU A 228 19.20 21.14 2.42
C LEU A 228 18.64 21.13 1.00
N GLY A 229 17.93 22.19 0.62
CA GLY A 229 17.49 22.37 -0.75
C GLY A 229 17.21 23.81 -1.11
N VAL A 230 17.59 24.18 -2.33
CA VAL A 230 17.42 25.53 -2.87
C VAL A 230 16.86 25.53 -4.29
N ILE A 231 16.14 26.59 -4.65
CA ILE A 231 15.73 26.93 -6.01
C ILE A 231 16.57 28.13 -6.46
N ASN A 232 17.26 28.01 -7.59
CA ASN A 232 18.04 29.08 -8.19
C ASN A 232 17.41 29.53 -9.52
N ARG A 233 17.50 30.84 -9.80
CA ARG A 233 17.07 31.43 -11.06
C ARG A 233 18.18 32.29 -11.64
N PHE A 234 18.25 32.35 -12.96
CA PHE A 234 19.29 33.09 -13.68
C PHE A 234 18.67 34.11 -14.64
N SER A 235 19.41 35.19 -14.93
CA SER A 235 19.02 36.23 -15.88
C SER A 235 18.86 35.71 -17.31
N SER A 236 19.45 34.55 -17.63
CA SER A 236 19.25 33.83 -18.89
C SER A 236 17.90 33.13 -19.00
N GLY A 237 17.11 33.07 -17.93
CA GLY A 237 15.84 32.33 -17.87
C GLY A 237 15.96 30.89 -17.38
N ARG A 238 17.17 30.42 -17.05
CA ARG A 238 17.35 29.11 -16.43
C ARG A 238 16.75 29.06 -15.02
N GLU A 239 16.21 27.90 -14.68
CA GLU A 239 15.77 27.56 -13.32
C GLU A 239 16.32 26.19 -12.91
N GLN A 240 16.78 26.06 -11.67
CA GLN A 240 17.19 24.77 -11.11
C GLN A 240 16.74 24.59 -9.66
N MET A 241 16.49 23.34 -9.28
CA MET A 241 16.23 22.94 -7.91
C MET A 241 17.33 21.96 -7.48
N VAL A 242 17.87 22.17 -6.29
CA VAL A 242 19.07 21.49 -5.81
C VAL A 242 18.76 20.88 -4.46
N PHE A 243 19.10 19.62 -4.28
CA PHE A 243 19.05 18.91 -3.01
C PHE A 243 20.48 18.58 -2.57
N PHE A 244 20.83 19.02 -1.37
CA PHE A 244 22.11 18.73 -0.72
C PHE A 244 22.04 17.44 0.10
N THR A 245 21.36 16.43 -0.44
CA THR A 245 21.22 15.11 0.16
C THR A 245 21.20 14.04 -0.93
N THR A 246 21.78 12.90 -0.62
CA THR A 246 21.74 11.71 -1.48
C THR A 246 20.36 11.08 -1.45
N PHE A 247 19.98 10.46 -2.57
CA PHE A 247 18.68 9.82 -2.74
C PHE A 247 18.85 8.30 -2.80
N ALA A 248 17.97 7.57 -2.13
CA ALA A 248 17.93 6.12 -2.15
C ALA A 248 16.48 5.61 -2.25
N GLN A 249 16.27 4.52 -2.98
CA GLN A 249 14.93 3.96 -3.23
C GLN A 249 14.20 3.46 -1.97
N TRP A 250 14.94 3.16 -0.91
CA TRP A 250 14.41 2.65 0.36
C TRP A 250 14.24 3.75 1.41
N ALA A 251 14.65 4.99 1.12
CA ALA A 251 14.65 6.08 2.10
C ALA A 251 13.37 6.93 1.97
N GLU A 252 12.60 7.01 3.05
CA GLU A 252 11.38 7.82 3.13
C GLU A 252 11.61 9.29 2.78
N ALA A 253 12.71 9.88 3.27
CA ALA A 253 13.10 11.25 2.93
C ALA A 253 13.25 11.45 1.42
N SER A 254 13.88 10.48 0.72
CA SER A 254 14.04 10.52 -0.73
C SER A 254 12.71 10.41 -1.46
N ILE A 255 11.82 9.50 -1.02
CA ILE A 255 10.48 9.33 -1.59
C ILE A 255 9.68 10.63 -1.42
N TYR A 256 9.62 11.18 -0.20
CA TYR A 256 8.96 12.46 0.09
C TYR A 256 9.48 13.59 -0.81
N MET A 257 10.80 13.75 -0.90
CA MET A 257 11.44 14.78 -1.71
C MET A 257 11.24 14.59 -3.21
N ASN A 258 10.99 13.36 -3.67
CA ASN A 258 10.64 13.13 -5.06
C ASN A 258 9.35 13.85 -5.46
N HIS A 259 8.37 13.91 -4.56
CA HIS A 259 7.12 14.63 -4.82
C HIS A 259 7.32 16.15 -4.90
N ILE A 260 8.34 16.71 -4.26
CA ILE A 260 8.68 18.14 -4.37
C ILE A 260 9.11 18.44 -5.80
N TRP A 261 10.19 17.80 -6.26
CA TRP A 261 10.80 18.17 -7.53
C TRP A 261 9.93 17.77 -8.71
N ILE A 262 9.18 16.65 -8.64
CA ILE A 262 8.28 16.24 -9.73
C ILE A 262 7.24 17.34 -9.99
N ASN A 263 6.59 17.83 -8.94
CA ASN A 263 5.56 18.86 -9.08
C ASN A 263 6.15 20.20 -9.52
N TRP A 264 7.32 20.57 -8.99
CA TRP A 264 8.02 21.77 -9.42
C TRP A 264 8.45 21.67 -10.89
N ALA A 265 9.17 20.61 -11.27
CA ALA A 265 9.72 20.46 -12.61
C ALA A 265 8.63 20.46 -13.70
N PHE A 266 7.55 19.71 -13.47
CA PHE A 266 6.42 19.61 -14.40
C PHE A 266 5.38 20.72 -14.25
N ARG A 267 5.60 21.71 -13.36
CA ARG A 267 4.66 22.83 -13.11
C ARG A 267 3.21 22.35 -12.91
N GLY A 268 3.05 21.16 -12.32
CA GLY A 268 1.78 20.48 -12.10
C GLY A 268 1.07 19.86 -13.32
N ILE A 269 1.61 19.96 -14.55
CA ILE A 269 1.10 19.21 -15.72
C ILE A 269 1.87 17.89 -15.82
N ILE A 270 1.37 16.86 -15.12
CA ILE A 270 2.08 15.59 -14.98
C ILE A 270 1.49 14.54 -15.94
N PRO A 271 2.30 13.90 -16.81
CA PRO A 271 1.87 12.80 -17.68
C PRO A 271 1.64 11.51 -16.89
N GLY A 272 0.59 11.50 -16.08
CA GLY A 272 0.28 10.44 -15.14
C GLY A 272 -0.77 10.88 -14.14
N ARG A 273 -0.87 10.16 -13.03
CA ARG A 273 -1.72 10.53 -11.90
C ARG A 273 -1.02 10.27 -10.58
N ARG A 274 -1.41 11.00 -9.55
CA ARG A 274 -1.16 10.60 -8.16
C ARG A 274 -2.42 9.97 -7.60
N GLN A 275 -2.29 8.79 -7.00
CA GLN A 275 -3.38 8.17 -6.26
C GLN A 275 -2.80 7.33 -5.13
N VAL A 276 -3.44 7.40 -3.96
CA VAL A 276 -3.07 6.59 -2.81
C VAL A 276 -4.21 5.63 -2.54
N LEU A 277 -3.90 4.34 -2.63
CA LEU A 277 -4.85 3.28 -2.35
C LEU A 277 -4.51 2.60 -1.03
N LEU A 278 -5.53 2.39 -0.20
CA LEU A 278 -5.43 1.60 1.03
C LEU A 278 -6.51 0.53 1.01
N GLY A 279 -6.18 -0.63 0.45
CA GLY A 279 -7.04 -1.81 0.45
C GLY A 279 -6.80 -2.65 1.70
N LEU A 280 -7.83 -2.88 2.50
CA LEU A 280 -7.77 -3.68 3.73
C LEU A 280 -8.60 -4.96 3.53
N GLN A 281 -7.96 -5.98 2.97
CA GLN A 281 -8.62 -7.26 2.71
C GLN A 281 -8.59 -8.14 3.96
N VAL A 282 -9.76 -8.61 4.38
CA VAL A 282 -9.95 -9.46 5.56
C VAL A 282 -10.47 -10.81 5.09
N ASP A 283 -9.56 -11.78 5.07
CA ASP A 283 -9.82 -13.16 4.67
C ASP A 283 -10.62 -13.89 5.78
N ASP A 284 -11.13 -15.08 5.45
CA ASP A 284 -11.81 -16.02 6.36
C ASP A 284 -13.14 -15.59 7.00
N LEU A 285 -13.87 -14.63 6.41
CA LEU A 285 -15.18 -14.27 6.95
C LEU A 285 -16.11 -15.49 6.98
N LEU A 286 -16.72 -15.70 8.16
CA LEU A 286 -17.59 -16.81 8.57
C LEU A 286 -16.87 -18.05 9.13
N LEU A 287 -15.54 -18.18 8.98
CA LEU A 287 -14.79 -19.32 9.52
C LEU A 287 -14.28 -19.06 10.95
N PRO A 288 -14.13 -20.11 11.77
CA PRO A 288 -13.26 -20.07 12.94
C PRO A 288 -11.79 -20.31 12.57
N THR A 289 -10.87 -19.60 13.20
CA THR A 289 -9.42 -19.77 13.02
C THR A 289 -8.77 -20.20 14.34
N ALA A 290 -7.87 -21.18 14.33
CA ALA A 290 -7.06 -21.53 15.51
C ALA A 290 -6.13 -20.37 15.87
N VAL A 291 -6.07 -19.99 17.14
CA VAL A 291 -5.26 -18.85 17.58
C VAL A 291 -3.83 -19.29 17.89
N TYR A 292 -2.84 -18.57 17.39
CA TYR A 292 -1.42 -18.87 17.61
C TYR A 292 -1.08 -18.90 19.09
N ALA A 293 -0.28 -19.90 19.49
CA ALA A 293 0.14 -20.16 20.87
C ALA A 293 -1.03 -20.25 21.88
N ALA A 294 -2.25 -20.55 21.41
CA ALA A 294 -3.44 -20.66 22.23
C ALA A 294 -4.21 -21.96 21.95
N ASN A 295 -4.83 -22.52 22.98
CA ASN A 295 -5.62 -23.76 22.88
C ASN A 295 -7.12 -23.47 22.63
N TYR A 296 -7.41 -22.59 21.67
CA TYR A 296 -8.78 -22.27 21.25
C TYR A 296 -8.85 -21.76 19.82
N THR A 297 -10.05 -21.80 19.23
CA THR A 297 -10.36 -21.15 17.96
C THR A 297 -11.16 -19.87 18.18
N TYR A 298 -10.88 -18.84 17.41
CA TYR A 298 -11.65 -17.60 17.41
C TYR A 298 -12.50 -17.47 16.14
N ARG A 299 -13.73 -17.00 16.30
CA ARG A 299 -14.61 -16.59 15.22
C ARG A 299 -15.16 -15.21 15.53
N ILE A 300 -15.06 -14.29 14.58
CA ILE A 300 -15.57 -12.93 14.72
C ILE A 300 -17.04 -12.90 15.14
N THR A 301 -17.37 -11.96 16.03
CA THR A 301 -18.71 -11.77 16.59
C THR A 301 -19.43 -10.58 15.97
N THR A 302 -20.75 -10.49 16.15
CA THR A 302 -21.51 -9.32 15.69
C THR A 302 -21.04 -8.03 16.37
N ASP A 303 -20.61 -8.12 17.63
CA ASP A 303 -20.10 -6.96 18.37
C ASP A 303 -18.79 -6.45 17.77
N ASP A 304 -17.88 -7.34 17.37
CA ASP A 304 -16.67 -6.95 16.65
C ASP A 304 -17.04 -6.23 15.34
N VAL A 305 -17.96 -6.80 14.55
CA VAL A 305 -18.39 -6.21 13.28
C VAL A 305 -19.03 -4.83 13.50
N VAL A 306 -19.89 -4.67 14.51
CA VAL A 306 -20.48 -3.36 14.88
C VAL A 306 -19.39 -2.36 15.26
N ASN A 307 -18.40 -2.77 16.06
CA ASN A 307 -17.31 -1.90 16.48
C ASN A 307 -16.46 -1.45 15.28
N HIS A 308 -16.15 -2.35 14.34
CA HIS A 308 -15.41 -2.00 13.13
C HIS A 308 -16.21 -1.10 12.19
N ALA A 309 -17.53 -1.29 12.09
CA ALA A 309 -18.39 -0.43 11.30
C ALA A 309 -18.40 1.01 11.85
N LYS A 310 -18.53 1.15 13.18
CA LYS A 310 -18.45 2.47 13.86
C LYS A 310 -17.08 3.11 13.68
N TRP A 311 -16.01 2.33 13.88
CA TRP A 311 -14.64 2.80 13.69
C TRP A 311 -14.38 3.26 12.25
N GLN A 312 -14.80 2.51 11.24
CA GLN A 312 -14.62 2.89 9.84
C GLN A 312 -15.35 4.20 9.51
N VAL A 313 -16.57 4.39 10.03
CA VAL A 313 -17.33 5.65 9.86
C VAL A 313 -16.58 6.82 10.52
N ASP A 314 -16.09 6.64 11.75
CA ASP A 314 -15.28 7.65 12.45
C ASP A 314 -13.96 7.96 11.72
N LEU A 315 -13.24 6.92 11.30
CA LEU A 315 -11.99 7.03 10.56
C LEU A 315 -12.19 7.86 9.29
N ASN A 316 -13.21 7.54 8.49
CA ASN A 316 -13.50 8.29 7.27
C ASN A 316 -13.89 9.74 7.53
N LYS A 317 -14.60 10.02 8.64
CA LYS A 317 -14.91 11.39 9.05
C LYS A 317 -13.64 12.17 9.40
N ARG A 318 -12.71 11.56 10.14
CA ARG A 318 -11.39 12.16 10.46
C ARG A 318 -10.55 12.37 9.20
N LEU A 319 -10.45 11.35 8.35
CA LEU A 319 -9.69 11.43 7.09
C LEU A 319 -10.28 12.47 6.14
N THR A 320 -11.60 12.57 5.99
CA THR A 320 -12.22 13.62 5.16
C THR A 320 -11.88 15.03 5.67
N SER A 321 -11.62 15.19 6.97
CA SER A 321 -11.21 16.47 7.56
C SER A 321 -9.73 16.77 7.34
N SER A 322 -8.84 15.79 7.49
CA SER A 322 -7.38 15.97 7.37
C SER A 322 -6.84 15.85 5.93
N ASN A 323 -7.54 15.06 5.12
CA ASN A 323 -7.22 14.59 3.77
C ASN A 323 -8.53 14.51 2.95
N PRO A 324 -9.11 15.67 2.55
CA PRO A 324 -10.40 15.71 1.89
C PRO A 324 -10.51 14.76 0.70
N GLY A 325 -11.69 14.18 0.50
CA GLY A 325 -11.94 13.19 -0.55
C GLY A 325 -11.59 11.75 -0.18
N SER A 326 -11.02 11.49 1.00
CA SER A 326 -10.69 10.13 1.45
C SER A 326 -11.93 9.26 1.72
N GLU A 327 -11.84 7.98 1.35
CA GLU A 327 -12.82 6.94 1.65
C GLU A 327 -12.10 5.59 1.73
N VAL A 328 -11.94 5.04 2.94
CA VAL A 328 -11.31 3.75 3.22
C VAL A 328 -12.37 2.79 3.76
N PHE A 329 -12.33 1.53 3.32
CA PHE A 329 -13.23 0.49 3.81
C PHE A 329 -12.54 -0.86 3.95
N LEU A 330 -13.05 -1.69 4.86
CA LEU A 330 -12.71 -3.10 4.94
C LEU A 330 -13.38 -3.88 3.79
N GLU A 331 -12.63 -4.76 3.14
CA GLU A 331 -13.12 -5.70 2.14
C GLU A 331 -13.00 -7.13 2.67
N PHE A 332 -14.12 -7.82 2.86
CA PHE A 332 -14.11 -9.17 3.42
C PHE A 332 -14.15 -10.26 2.34
N GLY A 333 -13.20 -11.18 2.43
CA GLY A 333 -13.21 -12.48 1.76
C GLY A 333 -14.12 -13.45 2.53
N PHE A 334 -15.21 -13.92 1.94
CA PHE A 334 -16.17 -14.80 2.64
C PHE A 334 -16.13 -16.26 2.20
N ASN A 335 -16.38 -17.14 3.16
CA ASN A 335 -16.47 -18.59 2.99
C ASN A 335 -17.85 -19.11 3.40
N GLY A 336 -18.72 -19.36 2.43
CA GLY A 336 -20.12 -19.71 2.68
C GLY A 336 -20.32 -20.94 3.57
N ASN A 337 -19.41 -21.93 3.52
CA ASN A 337 -19.50 -23.13 4.35
C ASN A 337 -19.43 -22.80 5.85
N GLY A 338 -18.73 -21.72 6.22
CA GLY A 338 -18.60 -21.26 7.60
C GLY A 338 -19.95 -20.98 8.29
N ALA A 339 -20.95 -20.49 7.56
CA ALA A 339 -22.29 -20.29 8.11
C ALA A 339 -22.97 -21.62 8.50
N PHE A 340 -22.75 -22.66 7.71
CA PHE A 340 -23.31 -23.99 7.97
C PHE A 340 -22.53 -24.70 9.08
N ILE A 341 -21.20 -24.51 9.16
CA ILE A 341 -20.37 -24.97 10.28
C ILE A 341 -20.89 -24.37 11.59
N TYR A 342 -21.19 -23.06 11.62
CA TYR A 342 -21.79 -22.41 12.81
C TYR A 342 -23.14 -23.03 13.19
N GLY A 343 -24.05 -23.19 12.22
CA GLY A 343 -25.36 -23.82 12.44
C GLY A 343 -25.28 -25.24 13.00
N GLN A 344 -24.27 -26.02 12.57
CA GLN A 344 -24.02 -27.38 13.04
C GLN A 344 -23.37 -27.40 14.43
N THR A 345 -22.26 -26.68 14.61
CA THR A 345 -21.40 -26.81 15.79
C THR A 345 -21.88 -26.00 16.99
N VAL A 346 -22.54 -24.85 16.76
CA VAL A 346 -23.02 -23.95 17.82
C VAL A 346 -24.51 -24.17 18.10
N LEU A 347 -25.32 -24.32 17.05
CA LEU A 347 -26.78 -24.41 17.18
C LEU A 347 -27.33 -25.84 17.11
N GLY A 348 -26.56 -26.81 16.63
CA GLY A 348 -26.98 -28.22 16.50
C GLY A 348 -28.15 -28.43 15.52
N LEU A 349 -28.25 -27.62 14.47
CA LEU A 349 -29.39 -27.61 13.54
C LEU A 349 -29.46 -28.87 12.66
N ASP A 350 -28.34 -29.55 12.48
CA ASP A 350 -28.22 -30.83 11.77
C ASP A 350 -28.88 -31.98 12.55
N LYS A 351 -28.70 -32.01 13.88
CA LYS A 351 -29.20 -33.08 14.76
C LYS A 351 -30.73 -33.21 14.74
N ASN A 352 -31.42 -32.11 14.44
CA ASN A 352 -32.87 -32.06 14.35
C ASN A 352 -33.38 -32.02 12.90
N GLY A 353 -32.51 -32.24 11.90
CA GLY A 353 -32.86 -32.20 10.47
C GLY A 353 -33.33 -30.82 9.98
N THR A 354 -33.04 -29.75 10.73
CA THR A 354 -33.51 -28.38 10.40
C THR A 354 -32.71 -27.79 9.25
N CYS A 355 -31.41 -28.08 9.19
CA CYS A 355 -30.49 -27.69 8.13
C CYS A 355 -29.61 -28.88 7.74
N PRO A 356 -29.28 -29.05 6.43
CA PRO A 356 -28.27 -30.01 6.01
C PRO A 356 -26.90 -29.73 6.67
N ILE A 357 -26.10 -30.78 6.86
CA ILE A 357 -24.73 -30.66 7.39
C ILE A 357 -23.87 -29.75 6.51
N SER A 358 -22.83 -29.14 7.10
CA SER A 358 -21.80 -28.43 6.33
C SER A 358 -21.01 -29.41 5.43
N VAL A 359 -20.33 -28.88 4.42
CA VAL A 359 -19.39 -29.69 3.63
C VAL A 359 -18.21 -30.04 4.52
N THR A 360 -17.86 -31.31 4.54
CA THR A 360 -16.68 -31.87 5.20
C THR A 360 -15.92 -32.71 4.19
N TYR A 361 -14.59 -32.65 4.25
CA TYR A 361 -13.73 -33.42 3.35
C TYR A 361 -13.80 -34.91 3.71
N THR A 362 -13.62 -35.76 2.69
CA THR A 362 -13.59 -37.22 2.82
C THR A 362 -12.25 -37.74 3.34
N GLY A 363 -11.24 -36.88 3.45
CA GLY A 363 -9.92 -37.16 3.97
C GLY A 363 -9.13 -35.89 4.28
N PRO A 364 -7.89 -36.00 4.79
CA PRO A 364 -7.03 -34.86 5.07
C PRO A 364 -6.63 -34.13 3.78
N GLN A 365 -6.46 -32.81 3.85
CA GLN A 365 -5.93 -32.04 2.73
C GLN A 365 -4.45 -32.34 2.51
N PRO A 366 -4.00 -32.61 1.27
CA PRO A 366 -2.58 -32.82 1.00
C PRO A 366 -1.78 -31.54 1.19
N VAL A 367 -0.69 -31.62 1.95
CA VAL A 367 0.27 -30.53 2.10
C VAL A 367 1.24 -30.53 0.93
N THR A 368 1.48 -29.36 0.34
CA THR A 368 2.41 -29.18 -0.79
C THR A 368 3.41 -28.07 -0.47
N SER A 369 4.57 -28.08 -1.14
CA SER A 369 5.51 -26.96 -1.06
C SER A 369 4.90 -25.69 -1.67
N LEU A 370 5.41 -24.52 -1.26
CA LEU A 370 5.14 -23.29 -1.99
C LEU A 370 5.52 -23.45 -3.46
N GLU A 371 4.75 -22.80 -4.33
CA GLU A 371 4.90 -22.84 -5.79
C GLU A 371 4.77 -24.23 -6.42
N TYR A 372 4.10 -25.17 -5.73
CA TYR A 372 3.80 -26.48 -6.28
C TYR A 372 2.98 -26.35 -7.57
N ALA A 373 3.61 -26.73 -8.69
CA ALA A 373 2.97 -26.79 -9.99
C ALA A 373 2.34 -28.18 -10.19
N LYS A 374 1.01 -28.26 -10.10
CA LYS A 374 0.29 -29.53 -10.24
C LYS A 374 0.27 -29.99 -11.70
N PRO A 375 0.65 -31.25 -12.01
CA PRO A 375 0.42 -31.81 -13.33
C PRO A 375 -1.08 -31.77 -13.71
N PRO A 376 -1.46 -31.17 -14.85
CA PRO A 376 -2.87 -31.04 -15.24
C PRO A 376 -3.59 -32.39 -15.34
N GLY A 377 -4.84 -32.46 -14.88
CA GLY A 377 -5.66 -33.67 -14.87
C GLY A 377 -5.33 -34.68 -13.75
N THR A 378 -4.42 -34.34 -12.84
CA THR A 378 -4.10 -35.15 -11.65
C THR A 378 -4.75 -34.57 -10.38
N GLY A 379 -4.62 -35.27 -9.26
CA GLY A 379 -5.24 -34.94 -7.98
C GLY A 379 -6.31 -35.94 -7.59
N SER A 380 -6.97 -35.72 -6.46
CA SER A 380 -8.10 -36.51 -6.00
C SER A 380 -9.12 -35.60 -5.34
N ASP A 381 -10.40 -35.85 -5.60
CA ASP A 381 -11.48 -35.09 -4.97
C ASP A 381 -11.49 -35.38 -3.46
N LEU A 382 -11.50 -34.34 -2.64
CA LEU A 382 -11.74 -34.38 -1.20
C LEU A 382 -13.21 -34.13 -0.88
N TRP A 383 -13.93 -33.42 -1.75
CA TRP A 383 -15.35 -33.21 -1.58
C TRP A 383 -16.15 -34.52 -1.75
N PRO A 384 -17.25 -34.71 -0.98
CA PRO A 384 -18.10 -35.89 -1.14
C PRO A 384 -18.68 -36.03 -2.57
N ALA A 385 -18.62 -37.24 -3.13
CA ALA A 385 -18.94 -37.52 -4.54
C ALA A 385 -20.38 -37.18 -4.98
N ASN A 386 -21.32 -37.06 -4.03
CA ASN A 386 -22.73 -36.73 -4.30
C ASN A 386 -23.19 -35.43 -3.61
N GLN A 387 -22.25 -34.53 -3.30
CA GLN A 387 -22.61 -33.26 -2.67
C GLN A 387 -23.40 -32.39 -3.66
N THR A 388 -24.59 -31.94 -3.24
CA THR A 388 -25.41 -30.95 -3.95
C THR A 388 -25.65 -29.75 -3.06
N TYR A 389 -25.66 -28.53 -3.61
CA TYR A 389 -26.05 -27.35 -2.86
C TYR A 389 -27.56 -27.40 -2.56
N ASN A 390 -27.93 -27.82 -1.36
CA ASN A 390 -29.32 -28.07 -0.96
C ASN A 390 -29.72 -27.39 0.35
N TRP A 391 -28.90 -26.46 0.88
CA TRP A 391 -29.26 -25.69 2.06
C TRP A 391 -30.40 -24.70 1.76
N PRO A 392 -31.51 -24.75 2.52
CA PRO A 392 -32.55 -23.73 2.46
C PRO A 392 -32.01 -22.36 2.85
N ASP A 393 -32.52 -21.28 2.24
CA ASP A 393 -32.02 -19.91 2.49
C ASP A 393 -32.10 -19.52 3.98
N LYS A 394 -33.14 -19.97 4.70
CA LYS A 394 -33.26 -19.77 6.16
C LYS A 394 -32.05 -20.28 6.95
N CYS A 395 -31.35 -21.31 6.44
CA CYS A 395 -30.20 -21.90 7.12
C CYS A 395 -28.97 -20.99 7.13
N ILE A 396 -28.84 -20.13 6.11
CA ILE A 396 -27.80 -19.10 6.06
C ILE A 396 -28.03 -18.08 7.18
N PHE A 397 -29.28 -17.64 7.37
CA PHE A 397 -29.61 -16.54 8.28
C PHE A 397 -29.75 -16.94 9.75
N TYR A 398 -29.59 -18.22 10.10
CA TYR A 398 -29.34 -18.61 11.48
C TYR A 398 -27.96 -18.17 11.98
N ASP A 399 -27.02 -17.94 11.05
CA ASP A 399 -25.76 -17.31 11.37
C ASP A 399 -25.95 -15.79 11.54
N PRO A 400 -25.66 -15.22 12.72
CA PRO A 400 -25.86 -13.81 12.98
C PRO A 400 -24.92 -12.91 12.15
N ILE A 401 -23.72 -13.38 11.79
CA ILE A 401 -22.79 -12.64 10.93
C ILE A 401 -23.33 -12.61 9.50
N ALA A 402 -23.72 -13.76 8.94
CA ALA A 402 -24.30 -13.81 7.60
C ALA A 402 -25.55 -12.93 7.49
N LYS A 403 -26.40 -12.94 8.52
CA LYS A 403 -27.56 -12.05 8.61
C LYS A 403 -27.16 -10.57 8.60
N MET A 404 -26.16 -10.17 9.38
CA MET A 404 -25.73 -8.78 9.47
C MET A 404 -25.14 -8.26 8.15
N PHE A 405 -24.38 -9.08 7.41
CA PHE A 405 -23.81 -8.73 6.11
C PHE A 405 -24.84 -8.74 4.96
N SER A 406 -25.99 -9.39 5.15
CA SER A 406 -27.08 -9.43 4.16
C SER A 406 -27.96 -8.17 4.10
N GLN A 407 -27.72 -7.21 5.00
CA GLN A 407 -28.61 -6.06 5.22
C GLN A 407 -27.82 -4.74 5.23
N ASN A 408 -28.41 -3.69 4.68
CA ASN A 408 -27.88 -2.32 4.83
C ASN A 408 -28.10 -1.83 6.26
N ASN A 409 -27.25 -0.91 6.71
CA ASN A 409 -27.49 -0.20 7.95
C ASN A 409 -28.70 0.73 7.83
N THR A 410 -29.72 0.50 8.66
CA THR A 410 -30.91 1.36 8.76
C THR A 410 -31.06 2.01 10.14
N GLY A 411 -30.20 1.63 11.09
CA GLY A 411 -30.27 2.07 12.49
C GLY A 411 -29.47 3.33 12.82
N GLY A 412 -28.86 3.99 11.83
CA GLY A 412 -27.95 5.13 12.07
C GLY A 412 -26.73 4.67 12.85
N ASP A 413 -26.48 5.27 14.02
CA ASP A 413 -25.37 4.90 14.92
C ASP A 413 -25.59 3.52 15.59
N ASN A 414 -26.83 3.03 15.63
CA ASN A 414 -27.17 1.69 16.08
C ASN A 414 -27.06 0.70 14.92
N ILE A 415 -25.82 0.40 14.51
CA ILE A 415 -25.51 -0.49 13.38
C ILE A 415 -26.31 -1.81 13.51
N ASN A 416 -27.16 -2.07 12.51
CA ASN A 416 -28.01 -3.27 12.43
C ASN A 416 -27.83 -4.07 11.13
N GLY A 417 -26.98 -3.58 10.23
CA GLY A 417 -26.57 -4.19 8.96
C GLY A 417 -25.29 -3.50 8.45
N VAL A 418 -24.53 -4.14 7.58
CA VAL A 418 -23.21 -3.63 7.11
C VAL A 418 -22.96 -3.75 5.60
N SER A 419 -23.95 -4.19 4.82
CA SER A 419 -23.82 -4.43 3.38
C SER A 419 -23.51 -3.17 2.55
N ASP A 420 -23.78 -1.98 3.10
CA ASP A 420 -23.47 -0.68 2.51
C ASP A 420 -22.16 -0.06 3.02
N LEU A 421 -21.59 -0.61 4.10
CA LEU A 421 -20.40 -0.09 4.77
C LEU A 421 -19.13 -0.80 4.30
N PHE A 422 -19.15 -2.13 4.21
CA PHE A 422 -17.99 -2.94 3.81
C PHE A 422 -18.06 -3.36 2.34
N ALA A 423 -16.93 -3.84 1.83
CA ALA A 423 -16.86 -4.54 0.55
C ALA A 423 -16.82 -6.06 0.75
N LEU A 424 -17.22 -6.80 -0.28
CA LEU A 424 -17.27 -8.27 -0.28
C LEU A 424 -16.66 -8.86 -1.55
N VAL A 425 -15.88 -9.91 -1.37
CA VAL A 425 -15.28 -10.74 -2.41
C VAL A 425 -15.30 -12.21 -1.97
N SER A 426 -15.40 -13.14 -2.92
CA SER A 426 -15.36 -14.57 -2.60
C SER A 426 -13.98 -14.95 -2.03
N HIS A 427 -13.95 -15.85 -1.05
CA HIS A 427 -12.72 -16.48 -0.57
C HIS A 427 -12.78 -18.00 -0.69
N THR A 428 -13.51 -18.51 -1.70
CA THR A 428 -13.93 -19.93 -1.86
C THR A 428 -14.96 -20.38 -0.85
N PHE A 429 -15.59 -21.54 -1.06
CA PHE A 429 -16.72 -21.96 -0.23
C PHE A 429 -16.28 -22.57 1.10
N THR A 430 -15.32 -23.50 1.06
CA THR A 430 -14.87 -24.28 2.23
C THR A 430 -13.45 -23.95 2.69
N HIS A 431 -12.73 -23.10 1.94
CA HIS A 431 -11.32 -22.79 2.18
C HIS A 431 -10.42 -24.03 1.98
N GLU A 432 -10.66 -24.77 0.89
CA GLU A 432 -9.81 -25.89 0.48
C GLU A 432 -8.52 -25.39 -0.16
N GLY A 433 -7.35 -25.86 0.29
CA GLY A 433 -6.07 -25.50 -0.32
C GLY A 433 -5.95 -26.03 -1.74
N GLU A 434 -5.91 -25.15 -2.74
CA GLU A 434 -6.12 -25.50 -4.14
C GLU A 434 -4.84 -25.93 -4.89
N ASN A 435 -3.70 -26.12 -4.21
CA ASN A 435 -2.46 -26.53 -4.85
C ASN A 435 -2.55 -27.93 -5.50
N PRO A 436 -2.97 -29.00 -4.78
CA PRO A 436 -3.06 -30.35 -5.34
C PRO A 436 -4.45 -30.78 -5.81
N ILE A 437 -5.48 -29.94 -5.67
CA ILE A 437 -6.88 -30.36 -5.88
C ILE A 437 -7.24 -30.51 -7.36
N THR A 438 -8.34 -31.20 -7.63
CA THR A 438 -8.86 -31.43 -8.98
C THR A 438 -9.62 -30.21 -9.52
N TYR A 439 -9.91 -30.23 -10.84
CA TYR A 439 -10.83 -29.28 -11.46
C TYR A 439 -12.23 -29.32 -10.81
N ALA A 440 -12.71 -30.51 -10.43
CA ALA A 440 -14.05 -30.70 -9.90
C ALA A 440 -14.23 -30.04 -8.53
N ASP A 441 -13.24 -30.15 -7.66
CA ASP A 441 -13.24 -29.52 -6.33
C ASP A 441 -13.09 -28.01 -6.44
N SER A 442 -12.12 -27.53 -7.22
CA SER A 442 -11.95 -26.09 -7.48
C SER A 442 -13.21 -25.44 -8.08
N LYS A 443 -13.89 -26.13 -9.01
CA LYS A 443 -15.16 -25.66 -9.56
C LYS A 443 -16.26 -25.61 -8.51
N ARG A 444 -16.32 -26.59 -7.60
CA ARG A 444 -17.30 -26.61 -6.50
C ARG A 444 -17.02 -25.48 -5.52
N GLU A 445 -15.77 -25.27 -5.13
CA GLU A 445 -15.32 -24.16 -4.29
C GLU A 445 -15.84 -22.80 -4.77
N ILE A 446 -15.70 -22.51 -6.08
CA ILE A 446 -16.19 -21.25 -6.63
C ILE A 446 -17.72 -21.24 -6.76
N THR A 447 -18.30 -22.25 -7.42
CA THR A 447 -19.72 -22.22 -7.78
C THR A 447 -20.65 -22.35 -6.58
N TYR A 448 -20.23 -23.04 -5.50
CA TYR A 448 -21.02 -23.10 -4.27
C TYR A 448 -20.97 -21.77 -3.53
N ASN A 449 -19.83 -21.08 -3.53
CA ASN A 449 -19.76 -19.75 -2.93
C ASN A 449 -20.56 -18.71 -3.73
N GLN A 450 -20.62 -18.85 -5.06
CA GLN A 450 -21.51 -18.07 -5.92
C GLN A 450 -23.01 -18.34 -5.66
N GLN A 451 -23.37 -19.58 -5.30
CA GLN A 451 -24.75 -19.88 -4.87
C GLN A 451 -25.04 -19.32 -3.47
N PHE A 452 -24.08 -19.42 -2.56
CA PHE A 452 -24.17 -18.82 -1.23
C PHE A 452 -24.38 -17.31 -1.31
N GLN A 453 -23.53 -16.58 -2.04
CA GLN A 453 -23.61 -15.11 -2.12
C GLN A 453 -24.94 -14.61 -2.69
N ALA A 454 -25.55 -15.35 -3.63
CA ALA A 454 -26.84 -15.01 -4.20
C ALA A 454 -27.98 -15.22 -3.19
N LYS A 455 -27.91 -16.30 -2.41
CA LYS A 455 -28.92 -16.66 -1.38
C LYS A 455 -28.77 -15.87 -0.08
N SER A 456 -27.55 -15.48 0.25
CA SER A 456 -27.22 -14.62 1.41
C SER A 456 -27.38 -13.13 1.11
N LEU A 457 -27.65 -12.74 -0.14
CA LEU A 457 -27.71 -11.36 -0.63
C LEU A 457 -26.37 -10.61 -0.56
N PHE A 458 -25.25 -11.31 -0.39
CA PHE A 458 -23.91 -10.70 -0.40
C PHE A 458 -23.59 -10.07 -1.76
N ASP A 459 -24.12 -10.65 -2.84
CA ASP A 459 -24.01 -10.11 -4.20
C ASP A 459 -24.79 -8.79 -4.40
N LYS A 460 -25.58 -8.36 -3.41
CA LYS A 460 -26.31 -7.09 -3.38
C LYS A 460 -25.62 -6.01 -2.55
N ALA A 461 -24.48 -6.32 -1.93
CA ALA A 461 -23.70 -5.34 -1.19
C ALA A 461 -23.29 -4.16 -2.09
N LYS A 462 -23.21 -2.96 -1.50
CA LYS A 462 -22.88 -1.73 -2.24
C LYS A 462 -21.54 -1.87 -2.99
N ARG A 463 -20.59 -2.58 -2.40
CA ARG A 463 -19.26 -2.85 -2.96
C ARG A 463 -19.04 -4.36 -3.02
N PHE A 464 -19.47 -4.99 -4.10
CA PHE A 464 -19.27 -6.42 -4.34
C PHE A 464 -18.37 -6.66 -5.56
N SER A 465 -17.46 -7.63 -5.46
CA SER A 465 -16.52 -8.02 -6.52
C SER A 465 -16.90 -9.39 -7.10
N PRO A 466 -17.77 -9.45 -8.13
CA PRO A 466 -18.27 -10.71 -8.70
C PRO A 466 -17.25 -11.50 -9.52
N ASN A 467 -16.20 -10.84 -10.05
CA ASN A 467 -15.21 -11.48 -10.94
C ASN A 467 -13.88 -11.75 -10.24
N GLY A 468 -13.86 -11.61 -8.92
CA GLY A 468 -12.67 -11.71 -8.09
C GLY A 468 -12.78 -12.86 -7.09
N VAL A 469 -11.66 -13.50 -6.79
CA VAL A 469 -11.53 -14.37 -5.62
C VAL A 469 -10.22 -14.04 -4.90
N ILE A 470 -10.25 -14.04 -3.58
CA ILE A 470 -9.03 -14.18 -2.80
C ILE A 470 -8.76 -15.69 -2.75
N PRO A 471 -7.68 -16.23 -3.34
CA PRO A 471 -7.45 -17.67 -3.29
C PRO A 471 -7.16 -18.13 -1.85
N PRO A 472 -7.66 -19.29 -1.41
CA PRO A 472 -7.54 -19.73 -0.01
C PRO A 472 -6.05 -19.98 0.30
N ALA A 473 -5.52 -19.28 1.30
CA ALA A 473 -4.09 -19.24 1.61
C ALA A 473 -3.16 -18.97 0.39
N ILE A 474 -3.65 -18.25 -0.62
CA ILE A 474 -2.91 -17.95 -1.87
C ILE A 474 -2.42 -19.25 -2.58
N THR A 475 -3.27 -20.27 -2.59
CA THR A 475 -3.02 -21.56 -3.26
C THR A 475 -3.71 -21.63 -4.63
N GLY A 476 -3.34 -22.61 -5.46
CA GLY A 476 -3.94 -22.83 -6.78
C GLY A 476 -3.35 -21.99 -7.92
N LEU A 477 -2.49 -21.01 -7.63
CA LEU A 477 -1.87 -20.11 -8.63
C LEU A 477 -0.87 -20.80 -9.58
N HIS A 478 -0.53 -22.06 -9.33
CA HIS A 478 0.25 -22.94 -10.23
C HIS A 478 -0.49 -24.25 -10.55
N ASN A 479 -1.82 -24.28 -10.35
CA ASN A 479 -2.67 -25.41 -10.67
C ASN A 479 -3.53 -25.07 -11.89
N ALA A 480 -3.16 -25.63 -13.05
CA ALA A 480 -3.85 -25.39 -14.32
C ALA A 480 -5.36 -25.66 -14.24
N ASP A 481 -5.75 -26.71 -13.52
CA ASP A 481 -7.15 -27.12 -13.40
C ASP A 481 -7.94 -26.16 -12.51
N ALA A 482 -7.32 -25.64 -11.45
CA ALA A 482 -7.96 -24.66 -10.55
C ALA A 482 -8.16 -23.32 -11.27
N ILE A 483 -7.10 -22.79 -11.88
CA ILE A 483 -7.20 -21.54 -12.66
C ILE A 483 -8.25 -21.67 -13.77
N LYS A 484 -8.28 -22.80 -14.47
CA LYS A 484 -9.31 -23.07 -15.48
C LYS A 484 -10.71 -23.06 -14.87
N ALA A 485 -10.92 -23.74 -13.74
CA ALA A 485 -12.21 -23.78 -13.06
C ALA A 485 -12.68 -22.39 -12.62
N TRP A 486 -11.79 -21.58 -12.06
CA TRP A 486 -12.06 -20.20 -11.68
C TRP A 486 -12.48 -19.35 -12.89
N MET A 487 -11.69 -19.38 -13.97
CA MET A 487 -11.95 -18.58 -15.17
C MET A 487 -13.23 -18.99 -15.89
N GLU A 488 -13.53 -20.29 -15.98
CA GLU A 488 -14.80 -20.79 -16.53
C GLU A 488 -16.01 -20.42 -15.66
N ALA A 489 -15.80 -20.16 -14.35
CA ALA A 489 -16.82 -19.65 -13.44
C ALA A 489 -16.91 -18.11 -13.42
N GLY A 490 -16.19 -17.40 -14.30
CA GLY A 490 -16.24 -15.95 -14.44
C GLY A 490 -15.25 -15.16 -13.56
N ILE A 491 -14.32 -15.84 -12.89
CA ILE A 491 -13.27 -15.20 -12.10
C ILE A 491 -12.11 -14.79 -13.01
N ASN A 492 -11.79 -13.51 -13.03
CA ASN A 492 -10.73 -12.92 -13.85
C ASN A 492 -9.58 -12.35 -13.01
N TYR A 493 -9.87 -11.98 -11.75
CA TYR A 493 -8.94 -11.32 -10.86
C TYR A 493 -8.73 -12.16 -9.60
N VAL A 494 -7.47 -12.30 -9.21
CA VAL A 494 -7.08 -12.86 -7.92
C VAL A 494 -6.00 -12.00 -7.30
N VAL A 495 -5.77 -12.17 -6.00
CA VAL A 495 -4.59 -11.62 -5.32
C VAL A 495 -3.52 -12.70 -5.15
N GLY A 496 -2.26 -12.29 -5.24
CA GLY A 496 -1.08 -13.08 -4.91
C GLY A 496 -0.54 -12.76 -3.51
N ASP A 497 0.77 -12.89 -3.36
CA ASP A 497 1.49 -12.58 -2.12
C ASP A 497 2.87 -12.02 -2.46
N ASN A 498 3.15 -10.80 -2.02
CA ASN A 498 4.38 -10.09 -2.33
C ASN A 498 5.63 -10.67 -1.63
N THR A 499 5.47 -11.59 -0.67
CA THR A 499 6.60 -12.34 -0.11
C THR A 499 7.11 -13.43 -1.07
N ARG A 500 6.30 -13.80 -2.06
CA ARG A 500 6.57 -14.86 -3.05
C ARG A 500 6.96 -14.24 -4.40
N ALA A 501 8.26 -14.23 -4.67
CA ALA A 501 8.79 -13.60 -5.90
C ALA A 501 8.12 -14.09 -7.21
N PRO A 502 7.78 -15.39 -7.39
CA PRO A 502 7.07 -15.85 -8.60
C PRO A 502 5.68 -15.25 -8.80
N LEU A 503 5.06 -14.68 -7.74
CA LEU A 503 3.75 -14.03 -7.79
C LEU A 503 3.85 -12.51 -7.95
N ARG A 504 5.04 -11.97 -8.23
CA ARG A 504 5.27 -10.56 -8.57
C ARG A 504 5.74 -10.39 -10.01
N ASN A 505 5.25 -9.35 -10.66
CA ASN A 505 5.67 -9.03 -12.02
C ASN A 505 7.16 -8.65 -12.02
N GLN A 506 7.96 -9.34 -12.86
CA GLN A 506 9.42 -9.19 -12.90
C GLN A 506 9.89 -8.01 -13.78
N GLN A 507 8.99 -7.40 -14.56
CA GLN A 507 9.31 -6.27 -15.43
C GLN A 507 8.97 -4.92 -14.77
N SER A 508 7.89 -4.89 -13.98
CA SER A 508 7.43 -3.67 -13.31
C SER A 508 6.72 -4.04 -12.01
N ASP A 509 7.16 -3.43 -10.91
CA ASP A 509 6.51 -3.54 -9.61
C ASP A 509 5.14 -2.83 -9.54
N ARG A 510 4.70 -2.19 -10.64
CA ARG A 510 3.40 -1.50 -10.76
C ARG A 510 2.37 -2.27 -11.58
N TRP A 511 2.71 -3.48 -12.02
CA TRP A 511 1.87 -4.29 -12.89
C TRP A 511 1.43 -5.57 -12.17
N PRO A 512 0.26 -6.13 -12.54
CA PRO A 512 -0.11 -7.47 -12.12
C PRO A 512 0.73 -8.50 -12.88
N ILE A 513 0.64 -9.77 -12.47
CA ILE A 513 1.00 -10.89 -13.35
C ILE A 513 -0.24 -11.25 -14.19
N ILE A 514 -0.02 -11.52 -15.47
CA ILE A 514 -0.98 -12.27 -16.29
C ILE A 514 -0.45 -13.70 -16.34
N SER A 515 -1.23 -14.63 -15.78
CA SER A 515 -0.84 -16.03 -15.73
C SER A 515 -0.52 -16.58 -17.13
N THR A 516 0.43 -17.51 -17.19
CA THR A 516 0.85 -18.16 -18.43
C THR A 516 0.72 -19.68 -18.32
N ALA A 517 0.64 -20.36 -19.45
CA ALA A 517 0.66 -21.83 -19.46
C ALA A 517 1.98 -22.40 -18.91
N ALA A 518 3.10 -21.68 -19.09
CA ALA A 518 4.42 -22.14 -18.66
C ALA A 518 4.62 -22.00 -17.15
N ASP A 519 4.24 -20.86 -16.59
CA ASP A 519 4.54 -20.53 -15.19
C ASP A 519 3.40 -20.93 -14.25
N ASN A 520 2.15 -20.87 -14.70
CA ASN A 520 0.96 -21.10 -13.87
C ASN A 520 0.14 -22.32 -14.31
N GLY A 521 0.40 -22.86 -15.49
CA GLY A 521 -0.33 -24.00 -16.06
C GLY A 521 -1.57 -23.63 -16.87
N TYR A 522 -2.15 -22.43 -16.68
CA TYR A 522 -3.27 -21.93 -17.48
C TYR A 522 -3.16 -20.41 -17.68
N PRO A 523 -3.34 -19.89 -18.92
CA PRO A 523 -3.11 -18.48 -19.21
C PRO A 523 -4.32 -17.56 -19.01
N GLY A 524 -4.06 -16.30 -18.66
CA GLY A 524 -5.02 -15.19 -18.77
C GLY A 524 -5.64 -14.69 -17.46
N LEU A 525 -5.53 -15.44 -16.36
CA LEU A 525 -5.90 -14.95 -15.03
C LEU A 525 -4.99 -13.80 -14.60
N VAL A 526 -5.56 -12.73 -14.04
CA VAL A 526 -4.83 -11.58 -13.50
C VAL A 526 -4.53 -11.81 -12.02
N ILE A 527 -3.25 -11.82 -11.66
CA ILE A 527 -2.78 -11.95 -10.28
C ILE A 527 -2.28 -10.58 -9.79
N ILE A 528 -3.05 -9.97 -8.90
CA ILE A 528 -2.81 -8.66 -8.29
C ILE A 528 -1.79 -8.85 -7.15
N PRO A 529 -0.71 -8.04 -7.07
CA PRO A 529 0.22 -8.11 -5.95
C PRO A 529 -0.48 -7.68 -4.65
N ARG A 530 -0.15 -8.31 -3.51
CA ARG A 530 -0.76 -8.04 -2.19
C ARG A 530 0.31 -8.10 -1.10
N TRP A 531 0.33 -7.10 -0.21
CA TRP A 531 1.27 -7.02 0.89
C TRP A 531 0.84 -7.90 2.06
N ALA A 532 1.76 -8.74 2.54
CA ALA A 532 1.71 -9.29 3.89
C ALA A 532 2.24 -8.27 4.89
N ASN A 533 1.86 -8.42 6.16
CA ASN A 533 2.30 -7.58 7.27
C ASN A 533 2.47 -8.44 8.54
N ARG A 534 2.99 -7.85 9.62
CA ARG A 534 3.23 -8.54 10.90
C ARG A 534 2.00 -8.68 11.79
N ILE A 535 0.80 -8.42 11.26
CA ILE A 535 -0.46 -8.79 11.91
C ILE A 535 -0.85 -10.17 11.35
N TYR A 536 -0.51 -11.22 12.08
CA TYR A 536 -0.56 -12.59 11.56
C TYR A 536 -2.00 -13.14 11.46
N TYR A 537 -2.23 -14.04 10.51
CA TYR A 537 -3.57 -14.52 10.14
C TYR A 537 -4.35 -15.21 11.28
N ASN A 538 -3.62 -15.87 12.15
CA ASN A 538 -4.02 -16.66 13.31
C ASN A 538 -3.80 -15.90 14.63
N ALA A 539 -3.58 -14.58 14.60
CA ALA A 539 -3.50 -13.73 15.77
C ALA A 539 -4.82 -12.98 16.02
N ASP A 540 -5.36 -13.10 17.23
CA ASP A 540 -6.60 -12.43 17.66
C ASP A 540 -6.36 -11.33 18.70
N GLY A 541 -5.12 -11.06 19.06
CA GLY A 541 -4.73 -10.04 20.03
C GLY A 541 -3.22 -9.89 20.15
N ILE A 542 -2.77 -8.94 20.96
CA ILE A 542 -1.34 -8.60 21.08
C ILE A 542 -0.49 -9.80 21.48
N ALA A 543 -0.98 -10.64 22.40
CA ALA A 543 -0.21 -11.76 22.92
C ALA A 543 0.09 -12.81 21.84
N SER A 544 -0.90 -13.18 21.03
CA SER A 544 -0.72 -14.13 19.93
C SER A 544 0.16 -13.54 18.82
N ASP A 545 -0.06 -12.28 18.46
CA ASP A 545 0.66 -11.59 17.37
C ASP A 545 2.15 -11.37 17.68
N VAL A 546 2.47 -10.84 18.86
CA VAL A 546 3.87 -10.60 19.27
C VAL A 546 4.59 -11.91 19.52
N GLN A 547 3.92 -12.93 20.04
CA GLN A 547 4.53 -14.26 20.22
C GLN A 547 4.91 -14.87 18.88
N GLU A 548 4.03 -14.82 17.88
CA GLU A 548 4.35 -15.30 16.54
C GLU A 548 5.49 -14.51 15.91
N TRP A 549 5.51 -13.18 16.07
CA TRP A 549 6.62 -12.35 15.61
C TRP A 549 7.97 -12.79 16.20
N LEU A 550 8.00 -13.05 17.51
CA LEU A 550 9.19 -13.55 18.22
C LEU A 550 9.68 -14.88 17.66
N ASP A 551 8.76 -15.78 17.32
CA ASP A 551 9.08 -17.12 16.88
C ASP A 551 9.49 -17.18 15.40
N VAL A 552 8.85 -16.39 14.52
CA VAL A 552 9.10 -16.43 13.06
C VAL A 552 10.14 -15.42 12.59
N SER A 553 10.43 -14.38 13.39
CA SER A 553 11.38 -13.32 13.03
C SER A 553 12.27 -12.88 14.20
N PRO A 554 12.95 -13.81 14.91
CA PRO A 554 13.66 -13.53 16.16
C PRO A 554 14.76 -12.47 16.06
N SER A 555 15.34 -12.27 14.87
CA SER A 555 16.39 -11.25 14.66
C SER A 555 15.86 -9.82 14.54
N GLN A 556 14.56 -9.66 14.22
CA GLN A 556 13.89 -8.36 14.14
C GLN A 556 12.97 -8.12 15.33
N ALA A 557 12.51 -9.21 15.96
CA ALA A 557 11.47 -9.18 16.95
C ALA A 557 11.90 -8.61 18.30
N THR A 558 10.95 -7.92 18.91
CA THR A 558 11.02 -7.52 20.32
C THR A 558 9.70 -7.91 20.97
N ASN A 559 9.69 -8.13 22.28
CA ASN A 559 8.45 -8.43 22.98
C ASN A 559 7.62 -7.14 23.22
N SER A 560 7.24 -6.43 22.15
CA SER A 560 6.56 -5.13 22.20
C SER A 560 5.72 -4.86 20.96
N MET A 561 4.40 -4.74 21.15
CA MET A 561 3.47 -4.33 20.10
C MET A 561 3.79 -2.94 19.55
N THR A 562 4.26 -2.01 20.39
CA THR A 562 4.64 -0.66 19.95
C THR A 562 5.80 -0.72 18.96
N ASN A 563 6.78 -1.60 19.17
CA ASN A 563 7.90 -1.75 18.24
C ASN A 563 7.46 -2.42 16.93
N LEU A 564 6.60 -3.45 17.01
CA LEU A 564 5.99 -4.08 15.83
C LEU A 564 5.26 -3.02 14.98
N LEU A 565 4.35 -2.26 15.61
CA LEU A 565 3.62 -1.18 14.94
C LEU A 565 4.54 -0.07 14.42
N SER A 566 5.66 0.23 15.09
CA SER A 566 6.63 1.21 14.59
C SER A 566 7.30 0.76 13.29
N ILE A 567 7.56 -0.54 13.12
CA ILE A 567 8.12 -1.09 11.88
C ILE A 567 7.08 -1.04 10.76
N GLU A 568 5.85 -1.46 11.07
CA GLU A 568 4.73 -1.41 10.13
C GLU A 568 4.40 0.01 9.68
N ARG A 569 4.40 0.97 10.62
CA ARG A 569 4.25 2.42 10.41
C ARG A 569 5.27 2.93 9.39
N ALA A 570 6.56 2.70 9.63
CA ALA A 570 7.62 3.20 8.77
C ALA A 570 7.61 2.55 7.38
N THR A 571 7.36 1.24 7.31
CA THR A 571 7.40 0.50 6.04
C THR A 571 6.20 0.83 5.17
N THR A 572 5.00 0.84 5.75
CA THR A 572 3.75 1.01 4.99
C THR A 572 3.57 2.45 4.52
N ALA A 573 3.92 3.45 5.34
CA ALA A 573 3.86 4.85 4.92
C ALA A 573 4.74 5.09 3.67
N GLN A 574 5.90 4.43 3.58
CA GLN A 574 6.75 4.49 2.39
C GLN A 574 6.08 3.86 1.16
N TYR A 575 5.35 2.75 1.30
CA TYR A 575 4.59 2.18 0.18
C TYR A 575 3.50 3.13 -0.33
N LEU A 576 2.78 3.77 0.60
CA LEU A 576 1.74 4.75 0.26
C LEU A 576 2.32 6.00 -0.39
N LEU A 577 3.41 6.56 0.14
CA LEU A 577 4.12 7.69 -0.48
C LEU A 577 4.70 7.30 -1.85
N SER A 578 5.18 6.07 -1.99
CA SER A 578 5.68 5.53 -3.27
C SER A 578 4.57 5.17 -4.27
N LEU A 579 3.30 5.42 -3.93
CA LEU A 579 2.13 5.18 -4.77
C LEU A 579 2.01 3.72 -5.22
N TYR A 580 2.31 2.77 -4.32
CA TYR A 580 1.90 1.37 -4.52
C TYR A 580 0.39 1.24 -4.36
N HIS A 581 -0.21 0.38 -5.18
CA HIS A 581 -1.66 0.21 -5.27
C HIS A 581 -2.14 -1.15 -4.73
N ASP A 582 -1.18 -1.97 -4.31
CA ASP A 582 -1.34 -3.30 -3.74
C ASP A 582 -2.20 -3.23 -2.45
N PRO A 583 -3.18 -4.13 -2.24
CA PRO A 583 -3.90 -4.22 -0.98
C PRO A 583 -3.03 -4.88 0.10
N PHE A 584 -3.53 -4.85 1.34
CA PHE A 584 -2.92 -5.49 2.50
C PHE A 584 -3.78 -6.65 2.98
N MET A 585 -3.11 -7.75 3.33
CA MET A 585 -3.72 -8.99 3.81
C MET A 585 -3.95 -8.95 5.32
N PHE A 586 -5.18 -9.26 5.74
CA PHE A 586 -5.61 -9.50 7.12
C PHE A 586 -6.59 -10.66 7.14
N HIS A 587 -6.98 -11.12 8.33
CA HIS A 587 -7.91 -12.23 8.52
C HIS A 587 -8.91 -11.92 9.62
N GLN A 588 -10.04 -12.64 9.65
CA GLN A 588 -11.14 -12.40 10.58
C GLN A 588 -10.72 -12.33 12.06
N ALA A 589 -9.68 -13.10 12.47
CA ALA A 589 -9.18 -13.11 13.84
C ALA A 589 -8.62 -11.75 14.27
N ASN A 590 -8.00 -11.00 13.34
CA ASN A 590 -7.39 -9.71 13.60
C ASN A 590 -8.41 -8.62 14.00
N LEU A 591 -9.71 -8.89 13.79
CA LEU A 591 -10.82 -7.99 14.11
C LEU A 591 -11.40 -8.23 15.51
N ARG A 592 -10.83 -9.13 16.33
CA ARG A 592 -11.26 -9.24 17.72
C ARG A 592 -10.99 -7.93 18.48
N VAL A 593 -12.03 -7.32 19.05
CA VAL A 593 -11.89 -6.08 19.81
C VAL A 593 -11.63 -6.40 21.28
N TRP A 594 -10.50 -5.91 21.79
CA TRP A 594 -10.16 -5.96 23.21
C TRP A 594 -10.48 -4.62 23.87
N GLN A 595 -11.24 -4.64 24.97
CA GLN A 595 -11.64 -3.42 25.68
C GLN A 595 -10.45 -2.66 26.27
N ASP A 596 -9.52 -3.41 26.86
CA ASP A 596 -8.25 -2.88 27.35
C ASP A 596 -7.12 -3.80 26.87
N PRO A 597 -6.55 -3.55 25.69
CA PRO A 597 -5.43 -4.33 25.18
C PRO A 597 -4.10 -4.00 25.87
N GLY A 598 -4.05 -3.04 26.80
CA GLY A 598 -2.82 -2.62 27.47
C GLY A 598 -1.85 -1.81 26.59
N VAL A 599 -2.30 -1.30 25.44
CA VAL A 599 -1.53 -0.41 24.55
C VAL A 599 -2.36 0.81 24.15
N SER A 600 -1.69 1.95 23.99
CA SER A 600 -2.28 3.15 23.38
C SER A 600 -1.76 3.32 21.96
N VAL A 601 -2.66 3.60 21.02
CA VAL A 601 -2.34 3.88 19.62
C VAL A 601 -2.51 5.38 19.39
N ASN A 602 -1.46 6.05 18.91
CA ASN A 602 -1.44 7.51 18.71
C ASN A 602 -1.88 8.29 19.97
N GLY A 603 -1.50 7.80 21.16
CA GLY A 603 -1.86 8.41 22.44
C GLY A 603 -3.28 8.09 22.95
N VAL A 604 -4.04 7.24 22.25
CA VAL A 604 -5.42 6.86 22.61
C VAL A 604 -5.46 5.42 23.10
N ALA A 605 -5.91 5.23 24.34
CA ALA A 605 -6.16 3.90 24.90
C ALA A 605 -7.42 3.25 24.27
N GLY A 606 -7.47 1.92 24.25
CA GLY A 606 -8.53 1.12 23.61
C GLY A 606 -9.96 1.37 24.13
N PRO A 607 -10.97 0.74 23.51
CA PRO A 607 -10.91 -0.57 22.83
C PRO A 607 -10.17 -0.58 21.48
N TRP A 608 -9.43 -1.67 21.19
CA TRP A 608 -8.76 -1.87 19.91
C TRP A 608 -8.73 -3.34 19.46
N SER A 609 -8.80 -3.56 18.15
CA SER A 609 -8.37 -4.78 17.46
C SER A 609 -7.00 -4.59 16.78
N LEU A 610 -6.34 -5.68 16.36
CA LEU A 610 -5.03 -5.60 15.72
C LEU A 610 -5.07 -4.78 14.41
N ILE A 611 -6.08 -4.99 13.57
CA ILE A 611 -6.23 -4.24 12.31
C ILE A 611 -6.49 -2.74 12.55
N GLN A 612 -7.22 -2.38 13.61
CA GLN A 612 -7.41 -0.98 14.00
C GLN A 612 -6.08 -0.37 14.47
N MET A 613 -5.32 -1.08 15.31
CA MET A 613 -4.01 -0.62 15.78
C MET A 613 -3.05 -0.35 14.62
N TRP A 614 -2.97 -1.29 13.66
CA TRP A 614 -2.14 -1.16 12.47
C TRP A 614 -2.59 0.01 11.59
N THR A 615 -3.89 0.10 11.28
CA THR A 615 -4.43 1.13 10.38
C THR A 615 -4.29 2.54 10.94
N GLU A 616 -4.56 2.74 12.23
CA GLU A 616 -4.37 4.06 12.86
C GLU A 616 -2.89 4.45 12.91
N SER A 617 -1.99 3.48 13.15
CA SER A 617 -0.53 3.75 13.23
C SER A 617 0.06 4.17 11.88
N ILE A 618 -0.28 3.45 10.80
CA ILE A 618 0.26 3.76 9.45
C ILE A 618 -0.33 5.06 8.90
N LEU A 619 -1.62 5.35 9.18
CA LEU A 619 -2.25 6.57 8.74
C LEU A 619 -1.74 7.81 9.47
N ASP A 620 -1.48 7.73 10.79
CA ASP A 620 -0.86 8.83 11.55
C ASP A 620 0.49 9.27 10.95
N GLU A 621 1.31 8.30 10.52
CA GLU A 621 2.55 8.58 9.82
C GLU A 621 2.30 9.18 8.44
N PHE A 622 1.50 8.53 7.60
CA PHE A 622 1.28 8.97 6.23
C PHE A 622 0.72 10.40 6.15
N VAL A 623 -0.30 10.72 6.94
CA VAL A 623 -0.97 12.04 6.88
C VAL A 623 -0.14 13.19 7.45
N GLN A 624 1.00 12.90 8.10
CA GLN A 624 1.92 13.96 8.54
C GLN A 624 2.70 14.57 7.36
N TYR A 625 2.90 13.80 6.28
CA TYR A 625 3.64 14.23 5.10
C TYR A 625 2.77 14.98 4.11
N VAL A 626 1.48 14.62 4.01
CA VAL A 626 0.63 15.01 2.89
C VAL A 626 -0.83 15.21 3.31
N ASN A 627 -1.58 15.98 2.51
CA ASN A 627 -3.05 16.07 2.61
C ASN A 627 -3.76 15.30 1.47
N TRP A 628 -3.09 14.32 0.86
CA TRP A 628 -3.62 13.58 -0.28
C TRP A 628 -4.83 12.70 0.11
N PRO A 629 -5.85 12.58 -0.75
CA PRO A 629 -6.96 11.66 -0.55
C PRO A 629 -6.47 10.21 -0.51
N ILE A 630 -7.06 9.41 0.38
CA ILE A 630 -6.77 7.99 0.56
C ILE A 630 -8.02 7.21 0.14
N GLN A 631 -7.91 6.32 -0.83
CA GLN A 631 -9.07 5.60 -1.38
C GLN A 631 -8.97 4.09 -1.15
N GLY A 632 -10.07 3.44 -0.82
CA GLY A 632 -10.24 2.00 -1.00
C GLY A 632 -10.79 1.70 -2.40
N LEU A 633 -10.25 0.68 -3.07
CA LEU A 633 -10.87 0.08 -4.26
C LEU A 633 -11.27 -1.36 -3.92
N LYS A 634 -12.48 -1.75 -4.32
CA LYS A 634 -12.88 -3.16 -4.22
C LYS A 634 -12.07 -3.99 -5.21
N HIS A 635 -11.87 -5.26 -4.90
CA HIS A 635 -11.01 -6.21 -5.61
C HIS A 635 -11.11 -6.12 -7.15
N ASP A 636 -12.31 -6.17 -7.72
CA ASP A 636 -12.50 -6.10 -9.18
C ASP A 636 -12.05 -4.77 -9.79
N ASP A 637 -12.27 -3.65 -9.08
CA ASP A 637 -11.85 -2.34 -9.57
C ASP A 637 -10.34 -2.15 -9.48
N MET A 638 -9.73 -2.74 -8.46
CA MET A 638 -8.28 -2.81 -8.32
C MET A 638 -7.64 -3.66 -9.42
N GLY A 639 -8.20 -4.83 -9.71
CA GLY A 639 -7.75 -5.69 -10.81
C GLY A 639 -7.81 -4.98 -12.16
N ARG A 640 -8.91 -4.27 -12.44
CA ARG A 640 -9.03 -3.43 -13.62
C ARG A 640 -7.99 -2.30 -13.64
N ASP A 641 -7.79 -1.60 -12.53
CA ASP A 641 -6.82 -0.49 -12.43
C ASP A 641 -5.38 -0.95 -12.76
N PHE A 642 -4.98 -2.12 -12.25
CA PHE A 642 -3.69 -2.75 -12.55
C PHE A 642 -3.54 -3.15 -14.03
N VAL A 643 -4.58 -3.73 -14.63
CA VAL A 643 -4.58 -4.11 -16.06
C VAL A 643 -4.55 -2.87 -16.96
N ASP A 644 -5.36 -1.85 -16.66
CA ASP A 644 -5.38 -0.59 -17.40
C ASP A 644 -4.01 0.10 -17.34
N ARG A 645 -3.39 0.09 -16.16
CA ARG A 645 -2.02 0.58 -15.94
C ARG A 645 -1.02 -0.17 -16.82
N MET A 646 -0.99 -1.49 -16.75
CA MET A 646 -0.05 -2.32 -17.52
C MET A 646 -0.24 -2.13 -19.04
N ASN A 647 -1.49 -2.15 -19.51
CA ASN A 647 -1.80 -1.99 -20.93
C ASN A 647 -1.40 -0.62 -21.47
N ARG A 648 -1.64 0.44 -20.69
CA ARG A 648 -1.22 1.80 -21.08
C ARG A 648 0.30 1.87 -21.23
N ASP A 649 1.03 1.39 -20.23
CA ASP A 649 2.50 1.46 -20.23
C ASP A 649 3.11 0.65 -21.38
N LEU A 650 2.56 -0.54 -21.68
CA LEU A 650 3.08 -1.42 -22.74
C LEU A 650 2.71 -0.97 -24.16
N TYR A 651 1.47 -0.50 -24.35
CA TYR A 651 0.90 -0.46 -25.70
C TYR A 651 0.49 0.93 -26.19
N SER A 652 0.33 1.92 -25.32
CA SER A 652 -0.14 3.23 -25.76
C SER A 652 0.96 4.05 -26.47
N GLY A 653 2.22 3.88 -26.08
CA GLY A 653 3.32 4.73 -26.55
C GLY A 653 2.99 6.22 -26.44
N PHE A 654 2.35 6.60 -25.33
CA PHE A 654 1.78 7.92 -25.14
C PHE A 654 2.83 9.02 -24.98
N SER A 655 2.45 10.24 -25.32
CA SER A 655 3.21 11.43 -25.03
C SER A 655 2.29 12.55 -24.59
N VAL A 656 2.80 13.41 -23.72
CA VAL A 656 2.16 14.67 -23.36
C VAL A 656 3.17 15.76 -23.66
N ALA A 657 2.75 16.78 -24.40
CA ALA A 657 3.63 17.89 -24.76
C ALA A 657 2.96 19.22 -24.43
N TRP A 658 3.66 20.09 -23.73
CA TRP A 658 3.11 21.40 -23.43
C TRP A 658 3.19 22.31 -24.64
N THR A 659 2.23 23.22 -24.70
CA THR A 659 2.14 24.23 -25.73
C THR A 659 2.48 25.60 -25.16
N THR A 660 3.40 26.33 -25.79
CA THR A 660 3.77 27.68 -25.37
C THR A 660 3.10 28.77 -26.19
N SER A 661 3.13 30.00 -25.68
CA SER A 661 2.94 31.24 -26.42
C SER A 661 4.02 31.39 -27.51
N SER A 662 3.77 32.27 -28.49
CA SER A 662 4.68 32.49 -29.64
C SER A 662 6.04 33.06 -29.25
N ASP A 663 6.12 33.76 -28.12
CA ASP A 663 7.35 34.28 -27.53
C ASP A 663 8.04 33.28 -26.59
N GLY A 664 7.46 32.10 -26.37
CA GLY A 664 8.03 31.05 -25.53
C GLY A 664 8.07 31.37 -24.03
N THR A 665 7.36 32.39 -23.56
CA THR A 665 7.41 32.82 -22.14
C THR A 665 6.35 32.17 -21.27
N THR A 666 5.27 31.66 -21.86
CA THR A 666 4.09 31.17 -21.15
C THR A 666 3.62 29.83 -21.70
N ILE A 667 3.31 28.87 -20.83
CA ILE A 667 2.61 27.62 -21.18
C ILE A 667 1.11 27.91 -21.22
N THR A 668 0.49 27.72 -22.37
CA THR A 668 -0.93 28.01 -22.62
C THR A 668 -1.80 26.75 -22.60
N GLY A 669 -1.19 25.57 -22.59
CA GLY A 669 -1.92 24.31 -22.75
C GLY A 669 -0.98 23.11 -22.89
N PHE A 670 -1.55 21.98 -23.27
CA PHE A 670 -0.82 20.77 -23.62
C PHE A 670 -1.59 19.90 -24.60
N THR A 671 -0.89 19.02 -25.31
CA THR A 671 -1.44 18.03 -26.21
C THR A 671 -1.10 16.64 -25.69
N VAL A 672 -2.07 15.75 -25.69
CA VAL A 672 -1.91 14.32 -25.38
C VAL A 672 -2.06 13.53 -26.66
N ASP A 673 -1.10 12.65 -26.91
CA ASP A 673 -1.05 11.82 -28.10
C ASP A 673 -0.65 10.37 -27.78
N SER A 674 -0.93 9.47 -28.70
CA SER A 674 -0.56 8.06 -28.64
C SER A 674 0.06 7.66 -29.97
N SER A 675 1.31 7.17 -29.92
CA SER A 675 1.98 6.68 -31.14
C SER A 675 1.35 5.39 -31.70
N ASN A 676 0.53 4.70 -30.90
CA ASN A 676 -0.26 3.57 -31.34
C ASN A 676 -1.67 4.03 -31.76
N SER A 677 -1.91 4.15 -33.06
CA SER A 677 -3.21 4.55 -33.61
C SER A 677 -4.37 3.59 -33.28
N SER A 678 -4.08 2.38 -32.80
CA SER A 678 -5.09 1.40 -32.37
C SER A 678 -5.38 1.44 -30.87
N TRP A 679 -4.67 2.28 -30.11
CA TRP A 679 -4.93 2.44 -28.68
C TRP A 679 -6.31 3.07 -28.42
N SER A 680 -7.11 2.43 -27.57
CA SER A 680 -8.46 2.89 -27.21
C SER A 680 -8.65 3.07 -25.70
N GLY A 681 -7.61 2.87 -24.89
CA GLY A 681 -7.66 3.08 -23.44
C GLY A 681 -7.46 4.55 -23.07
N GLU A 682 -7.50 4.83 -21.77
CA GLU A 682 -7.35 6.19 -21.25
C GLU A 682 -5.90 6.51 -20.85
N ILE A 683 -5.47 7.75 -21.07
CA ILE A 683 -4.19 8.28 -20.61
C ILE A 683 -4.45 9.37 -19.55
N PRO A 684 -4.02 9.17 -18.29
CA PRO A 684 -4.21 10.15 -17.23
C PRO A 684 -3.19 11.29 -17.36
N VAL A 685 -3.66 12.53 -17.21
CA VAL A 685 -2.81 13.72 -17.07
C VAL A 685 -3.32 14.54 -15.89
N MET A 686 -2.49 14.66 -14.86
CA MET A 686 -2.75 15.56 -13.75
C MET A 686 -2.52 17.01 -14.20
N ILE A 687 -3.43 17.91 -13.84
CA ILE A 687 -3.39 19.32 -14.27
C ILE A 687 -3.32 20.29 -13.09
N PRO A 688 -2.60 21.42 -13.22
CA PRO A 688 -2.40 22.38 -12.13
C PRO A 688 -3.60 23.30 -11.89
N GLY A 689 -4.59 23.26 -12.77
CA GLY A 689 -5.81 24.07 -12.72
C GLY A 689 -6.72 23.73 -13.88
N ASP A 690 -7.82 24.48 -14.00
CA ASP A 690 -8.84 24.23 -15.01
C ASP A 690 -8.34 24.37 -16.46
N VAL A 691 -8.91 23.54 -17.34
CA VAL A 691 -8.84 23.69 -18.79
C VAL A 691 -10.11 24.36 -19.34
N VAL A 692 -10.00 25.02 -20.49
CA VAL A 692 -11.14 25.71 -21.15
C VAL A 692 -12.23 24.72 -21.54
N SER A 693 -11.86 23.52 -21.98
CA SER A 693 -12.77 22.44 -22.36
C SER A 693 -12.16 21.08 -22.02
N VAL A 694 -13.00 20.14 -21.58
CA VAL A 694 -12.62 18.75 -21.30
C VAL A 694 -13.00 17.79 -22.45
N SER A 695 -13.40 18.31 -23.61
CA SER A 695 -13.78 17.48 -24.77
C SER A 695 -12.68 16.47 -25.12
N GLY A 696 -13.03 15.19 -25.23
CA GLY A 696 -12.08 14.10 -25.49
C GLY A 696 -11.46 13.47 -24.23
N ALA A 697 -11.85 13.92 -23.04
CA ALA A 697 -11.46 13.35 -21.76
C ALA A 697 -12.63 13.34 -20.76
N ARG A 698 -12.54 12.48 -19.75
CA ARG A 698 -13.29 12.66 -18.49
C ARG A 698 -12.39 13.28 -17.43
N LEU A 699 -12.96 14.03 -16.50
CA LEU A 699 -12.25 14.67 -15.41
C LEU A 699 -12.56 13.95 -14.09
N THR A 700 -11.54 13.72 -13.27
CA THR A 700 -11.70 13.26 -11.88
C THR A 700 -10.90 14.16 -10.95
N GLN A 701 -11.45 14.47 -9.78
CA GLN A 701 -10.73 15.16 -8.72
C GLN A 701 -11.22 14.63 -7.37
N TYR A 702 -10.29 14.24 -6.51
CA TYR A 702 -10.58 13.77 -5.17
C TYR A 702 -10.14 14.85 -4.18
N GLY A 703 -11.09 15.41 -3.44
CA GLY A 703 -10.84 16.44 -2.44
C GLY A 703 -9.94 17.58 -2.92
N SER A 704 -8.80 17.78 -2.25
CA SER A 704 -7.84 18.84 -2.57
C SER A 704 -6.74 18.43 -3.55
N ASP A 705 -6.76 17.20 -4.07
CA ASP A 705 -5.77 16.76 -5.04
C ASP A 705 -5.96 17.52 -6.37
N PRO A 706 -4.89 17.74 -7.17
CA PRO A 706 -5.05 18.31 -8.50
C PRO A 706 -5.94 17.40 -9.36
N ALA A 707 -6.72 18.01 -10.25
CA ALA A 707 -7.59 17.24 -11.11
C ALA A 707 -6.78 16.37 -12.09
N THR A 708 -7.34 15.23 -12.48
CA THR A 708 -6.78 14.33 -13.50
C THR A 708 -7.74 14.25 -14.67
N LEU A 709 -7.22 14.54 -15.88
CA LEU A 709 -7.91 14.27 -17.13
C LEU A 709 -7.56 12.86 -17.61
N TRP A 710 -8.59 12.07 -17.89
CA TRP A 710 -8.46 10.76 -18.50
C TRP A 710 -8.80 10.88 -19.97
N VAL A 711 -7.77 11.09 -20.79
CA VAL A 711 -7.91 11.35 -22.22
C VAL A 711 -8.17 10.05 -22.95
N SER A 712 -9.17 10.03 -23.83
CA SER A 712 -9.59 8.84 -24.60
C SER A 712 -9.63 9.07 -26.12
N LYS A 713 -9.31 10.29 -26.57
CA LYS A 713 -9.19 10.64 -28.00
C LYS A 713 -7.82 11.21 -28.26
N PHE A 714 -7.18 10.78 -29.34
CA PHE A 714 -5.79 11.16 -29.65
C PHE A 714 -5.65 11.57 -31.13
N PRO A 715 -4.88 12.63 -31.42
CA PRO A 715 -4.36 13.62 -30.48
C PRO A 715 -5.49 14.53 -29.95
N THR A 716 -5.39 14.96 -28.69
CA THR A 716 -6.29 15.99 -28.12
C THR A 716 -5.46 17.07 -27.45
N SER A 717 -5.80 18.34 -27.72
CA SER A 717 -5.17 19.50 -27.10
C SER A 717 -6.10 20.17 -26.10
N PHE A 718 -5.54 20.58 -24.97
CA PHE A 718 -6.23 21.26 -23.88
C PHE A 718 -5.59 22.62 -23.64
N GLU A 719 -6.40 23.67 -23.65
CA GLU A 719 -5.98 25.03 -23.29
C GLU A 719 -6.22 25.25 -21.79
N LEU A 720 -5.23 25.79 -21.08
CA LEU A 720 -5.35 26.14 -19.67
C LEU A 720 -6.14 27.45 -19.53
N LYS A 721 -7.10 27.50 -18.59
CA LYS A 721 -7.77 28.77 -18.25
C LYS A 721 -6.80 29.78 -17.66
N THR A 722 -5.81 29.30 -16.91
CA THR A 722 -4.75 30.11 -16.33
C THR A 722 -3.40 29.66 -16.92
N PRO A 723 -2.88 30.36 -17.92
CA PRO A 723 -1.56 30.07 -18.47
C PRO A 723 -0.44 30.19 -17.42
N ILE A 724 0.60 29.38 -17.55
CA ILE A 724 1.69 29.28 -16.57
C ILE A 724 2.93 29.98 -17.11
N GLN A 725 3.49 30.92 -16.33
CA GLN A 725 4.76 31.55 -16.70
C GLN A 725 5.90 30.53 -16.65
N ILE A 726 6.73 30.50 -17.69
CA ILE A 726 7.89 29.61 -17.75
C ILE A 726 8.95 30.07 -16.75
N GLN A 727 9.18 31.37 -16.64
CA GLN A 727 10.09 31.93 -15.64
C GLN A 727 9.32 32.26 -14.35
N GLY A 728 9.74 31.67 -13.23
CA GLY A 728 9.25 32.04 -11.91
C GLY A 728 9.90 33.33 -11.39
N THR A 729 9.30 33.93 -10.37
CA THR A 729 9.86 35.06 -9.62
C THR A 729 10.34 34.58 -8.25
N LYS A 730 11.28 35.32 -7.65
CA LYS A 730 11.70 35.05 -6.27
C LYS A 730 10.49 35.22 -5.34
N VAL A 731 10.19 34.19 -4.56
CA VAL A 731 9.22 34.28 -3.45
C VAL A 731 9.84 35.15 -2.34
N ASN A 732 9.37 36.39 -2.22
CA ASN A 732 9.77 37.30 -1.13
C ASN A 732 8.87 37.06 0.08
N ILE A 733 9.24 36.07 0.89
CA ILE A 733 8.56 35.79 2.17
C ILE A 733 9.47 36.21 3.31
N THR A 734 8.96 37.06 4.20
CA THR A 734 9.55 37.27 5.51
C THR A 734 9.37 35.96 6.27
N SER A 735 10.44 35.17 6.39
CA SER A 735 10.43 33.91 7.13
C SER A 735 9.94 34.18 8.56
N ALA A 736 8.66 33.94 8.82
CA ALA A 736 8.18 33.74 10.16
C ALA A 736 9.01 32.58 10.72
N ALA A 737 9.62 32.76 11.89
CA ALA A 737 10.46 31.75 12.51
C ALA A 737 9.77 30.39 12.38
N ILE A 738 10.38 29.47 11.60
CA ILE A 738 9.90 28.10 11.52
C ILE A 738 9.88 27.63 12.97
N SER A 739 8.69 27.38 13.52
CA SER A 739 8.54 26.94 14.90
C SER A 739 9.07 25.51 14.97
N LEU A 740 10.37 25.41 15.19
CA LEU A 740 11.10 24.16 15.35
C LEU A 740 10.77 23.65 16.76
N THR A 741 9.62 23.01 16.92
CA THR A 741 9.36 22.23 18.14
C THR A 741 10.25 21.01 18.09
N THR A 742 11.42 21.10 18.71
CA THR A 742 12.36 19.97 18.95
C THR A 742 11.83 19.00 20.00
N ALA A 743 10.66 19.26 20.59
CA ALA A 743 10.01 18.38 21.55
C ALA A 743 9.29 17.25 20.81
N LEU A 744 9.87 16.05 20.88
CA LEU A 744 9.14 14.80 20.66
C LEU A 744 7.83 14.83 21.47
N PRO A 745 6.69 14.36 20.95
CA PRO A 745 5.75 13.71 21.86
C PRO A 745 6.53 12.57 22.49
N SER A 746 6.77 12.66 23.79
CA SER A 746 7.25 11.52 24.55
C SER A 746 6.25 10.38 24.33
N LEU A 747 6.66 9.34 23.62
CA LEU A 747 6.25 8.00 24.04
C LEU A 747 6.85 7.86 25.43
N THR A 748 6.06 8.19 26.45
CA THR A 748 6.43 7.94 27.84
C THR A 748 6.55 6.43 28.00
N LEU A 749 7.77 5.93 27.83
CA LEU A 749 8.20 4.67 28.42
C LEU A 749 8.00 4.80 29.94
N PRO A 750 7.41 3.80 30.63
CA PRO A 750 7.53 3.71 32.07
C PRO A 750 9.03 3.52 32.37
N THR A 751 9.66 4.58 32.85
CA THR A 751 11.01 4.52 33.41
C THR A 751 10.91 3.90 34.80
N THR A 752 11.29 2.64 34.92
CA THR A 752 11.96 2.16 36.14
C THR A 752 13.02 1.12 35.77
N SER A 753 14.28 1.52 36.00
CA SER A 753 15.48 0.74 36.38
C SER A 753 15.41 -0.79 36.26
N LEU A 754 16.34 -1.49 35.62
CA LEU A 754 17.78 -1.46 35.88
C LEU A 754 18.63 -1.93 34.69
N VAL A 755 19.82 -1.35 34.65
CA VAL A 755 20.93 -1.49 33.72
C VAL A 755 21.50 -2.91 33.67
N GLY A 756 21.88 -3.34 32.46
CA GLY A 756 22.78 -4.47 32.22
C GLY A 756 23.30 -4.46 30.78
N SER A 757 24.34 -3.67 30.53
CA SER A 757 25.08 -3.61 29.27
C SER A 757 25.80 -4.93 28.97
N PHE A 758 25.73 -5.44 27.72
CA PHE A 758 26.65 -6.44 27.21
C PHE A 758 27.15 -6.13 25.78
N PRO A 759 28.45 -6.36 25.50
CA PRO A 759 29.06 -6.10 24.21
C PRO A 759 28.88 -7.27 23.23
N VAL A 760 28.96 -6.95 21.94
CA VAL A 760 28.99 -7.89 20.81
C VAL A 760 30.34 -8.60 20.77
N SER A 761 30.39 -9.91 21.02
CA SER A 761 31.36 -10.86 20.43
C SER A 761 31.03 -12.32 20.77
N ASP A 762 30.98 -13.14 19.70
CA ASP A 762 31.14 -14.60 19.59
C ASP A 762 30.31 -15.57 20.44
N ILE A 763 29.43 -16.36 19.80
CA ILE A 763 29.53 -17.84 19.71
C ILE A 763 28.52 -18.40 18.69
N ILE A 764 29.03 -19.35 17.92
CA ILE A 764 28.46 -20.13 16.82
C ILE A 764 27.70 -21.37 17.35
N SER A 765 26.62 -21.72 16.64
CA SER A 765 26.06 -23.07 16.40
C SER A 765 25.31 -23.83 17.50
N ALA A 766 23.98 -23.89 17.35
CA ALA A 766 23.22 -25.14 17.30
C ALA A 766 21.95 -24.97 16.40
N LYS A 767 21.93 -25.67 15.26
CA LYS A 767 20.71 -26.05 14.50
C LYS A 767 19.93 -27.08 15.36
N SER A 768 18.61 -27.30 15.31
CA SER A 768 17.51 -27.20 14.32
C SER A 768 16.17 -27.37 15.10
N THR A 769 14.93 -27.10 14.64
CA THR A 769 14.27 -26.91 13.33
C THR A 769 12.96 -26.14 13.56
N SER A 770 12.62 -25.23 12.65
CA SER A 770 11.36 -24.50 12.50
C SER A 770 10.68 -24.86 11.17
N ALA A 771 9.34 -24.82 11.14
CA ALA A 771 8.45 -24.70 9.98
C ALA A 771 7.43 -23.59 10.34
N ALA A 772 6.98 -22.66 9.49
CA ALA A 772 7.04 -22.50 8.05
C ALA A 772 7.37 -21.04 7.67
N SER A 773 7.64 -20.80 6.37
CA SER A 773 7.84 -19.51 5.70
C SER A 773 9.26 -18.91 5.70
N ALA A 774 10.24 -19.61 5.10
CA ALA A 774 11.30 -19.00 4.29
C ALA A 774 12.14 -20.07 3.57
N SER A 775 12.36 -19.93 2.27
CA SER A 775 13.56 -20.52 1.65
C SER A 775 14.17 -19.57 0.62
N LEU A 776 15.23 -18.88 1.05
CA LEU A 776 16.32 -18.41 0.19
C LEU A 776 17.39 -19.51 0.17
N SER A 777 17.80 -19.93 -1.02
CA SER A 777 18.98 -20.76 -1.24
C SER A 777 20.21 -19.91 -1.57
N SER A 778 21.33 -20.15 -0.89
CA SER A 778 22.70 -19.83 -1.33
C SER A 778 23.61 -20.91 -0.77
N ALA A 779 24.73 -21.35 -1.35
CA ALA A 779 25.32 -21.38 -2.68
C ALA A 779 26.52 -22.36 -2.52
N ALA A 780 27.00 -23.01 -3.58
CA ALA A 780 28.31 -23.65 -3.53
C ALA A 780 29.09 -23.38 -4.82
N SER A 781 30.18 -22.65 -4.64
CA SER A 781 31.19 -22.27 -5.62
C SER A 781 31.91 -23.48 -6.24
N ALA A 782 32.11 -23.43 -7.55
CA ALA A 782 33.27 -24.04 -8.20
C ALA A 782 33.82 -23.09 -9.27
N LYS A 783 35.14 -22.85 -9.20
CA LYS A 783 35.94 -21.99 -10.07
C LYS A 783 35.89 -22.39 -11.55
N SER A 784 35.86 -21.41 -12.46
CA SER A 784 36.72 -21.31 -13.67
C SER A 784 36.38 -20.02 -14.42
N SER A 785 37.27 -19.02 -14.35
CA SER A 785 38.16 -18.56 -15.44
C SER A 785 37.44 -17.89 -16.63
N SER A 786 37.73 -16.61 -16.75
CA SER A 786 37.57 -15.72 -17.90
C SER A 786 37.81 -16.36 -19.27
N ALA A 787 36.88 -16.14 -20.21
CA ALA A 787 37.20 -15.88 -21.61
C ALA A 787 36.06 -15.13 -22.30
N SER A 788 36.41 -13.96 -22.81
CA SER A 788 35.67 -13.13 -23.76
C SER A 788 35.33 -13.85 -25.06
N ALA A 789 34.13 -13.66 -25.60
CA ALA A 789 33.92 -13.66 -27.04
C ALA A 789 32.63 -12.88 -27.41
N SER A 790 32.87 -11.74 -28.05
CA SER A 790 31.97 -10.98 -28.90
C SER A 790 31.36 -11.82 -30.04
N ALA A 791 30.09 -11.60 -30.36
CA ALA A 791 29.60 -11.71 -31.74
C ALA A 791 28.32 -10.90 -31.97
N SER A 792 28.49 -9.86 -32.76
CA SER A 792 27.51 -9.05 -33.49
C SER A 792 26.77 -9.82 -34.60
N ALA A 793 25.51 -9.45 -34.88
CA ALA A 793 24.90 -9.32 -36.23
C ALA A 793 23.40 -8.97 -36.06
N SER A 794 22.90 -7.78 -36.37
CA SER A 794 22.63 -7.16 -37.69
C SER A 794 21.54 -7.85 -38.54
N ALA A 795 20.39 -7.16 -38.61
CA ALA A 795 19.49 -6.94 -39.77
C ALA A 795 19.08 -8.10 -40.70
N ALA A 796 17.77 -8.26 -40.92
CA ALA A 796 17.07 -7.77 -42.12
C ALA A 796 15.78 -8.56 -42.41
N ALA A 797 14.73 -7.80 -42.75
CA ALA A 797 13.47 -8.30 -43.28
C ALA A 797 13.62 -8.92 -44.68
N LYS A 798 12.78 -9.92 -45.00
CA LYS A 798 12.09 -10.01 -46.29
C LYS A 798 10.90 -11.00 -46.27
N SER A 799 9.82 -10.49 -46.83
CA SER A 799 8.55 -11.10 -47.24
C SER A 799 8.65 -12.34 -48.15
N VAL A 800 7.64 -13.22 -48.16
CA VAL A 800 6.65 -13.41 -49.26
C VAL A 800 5.66 -14.56 -48.94
N SER A 801 4.47 -14.38 -49.52
CA SER A 801 3.14 -15.03 -49.49
C SER A 801 2.94 -16.53 -49.75
N SER A 802 1.80 -17.07 -49.28
CA SER A 802 0.70 -17.72 -50.07
C SER A 802 -0.32 -18.40 -49.11
N SER A 803 -1.56 -17.92 -48.90
CA SER A 803 -2.83 -18.12 -49.66
C SER A 803 -3.44 -19.54 -49.63
N ASN A 804 -4.57 -19.72 -48.92
CA ASN A 804 -5.90 -20.13 -49.42
C ASN A 804 -6.85 -20.52 -48.26
N THR A 805 -7.91 -19.76 -47.94
CA THR A 805 -9.33 -19.84 -48.39
C THR A 805 -10.11 -21.12 -48.08
N ALA A 806 -11.13 -21.00 -47.21
CA ALA A 806 -12.50 -21.44 -47.48
C ALA A 806 -13.51 -20.65 -46.60
N ARG A 807 -14.66 -20.34 -47.20
CA ARG A 807 -15.71 -19.37 -46.85
C ARG A 807 -17.06 -20.09 -46.86
N LEU A 808 -18.05 -19.64 -46.08
CA LEU A 808 -19.52 -19.65 -46.31
C LEU A 808 -20.19 -19.08 -45.03
N THR A 809 -20.60 -17.81 -44.93
CA THR A 809 -21.83 -17.10 -45.39
C THR A 809 -23.18 -17.74 -45.04
N SER A 810 -23.98 -17.05 -44.21
CA SER A 810 -25.33 -16.55 -44.58
C SER A 810 -25.95 -15.63 -43.50
N SER A 811 -26.30 -14.41 -43.92
CA SER A 811 -27.28 -13.47 -43.35
C SER A 811 -28.73 -13.97 -43.61
N SER A 812 -29.87 -13.49 -43.08
CA SER A 812 -30.31 -12.16 -42.61
C SER A 812 -31.72 -12.22 -41.97
N THR A 813 -32.12 -11.10 -41.31
CA THR A 813 -33.45 -10.42 -41.28
C THR A 813 -34.61 -10.84 -40.34
N SER A 814 -34.78 -10.01 -39.29
CA SER A 814 -35.97 -9.25 -38.80
C SER A 814 -37.44 -9.67 -39.10
N SER A 815 -38.31 -9.61 -38.08
CA SER A 815 -39.59 -8.85 -38.14
C SER A 815 -40.26 -8.66 -36.76
N ILE A 816 -41.01 -7.57 -36.64
CA ILE A 816 -41.82 -7.07 -35.51
C ILE A 816 -43.30 -7.38 -35.80
N ARG A 817 -44.11 -7.83 -34.82
CA ARG A 817 -45.42 -7.23 -34.44
C ARG A 817 -46.20 -7.99 -33.37
N SER A 818 -46.94 -7.17 -32.65
CA SER A 818 -47.88 -7.29 -31.53
C SER A 818 -49.22 -8.00 -31.79
N SER A 819 -49.88 -8.37 -30.68
CA SER A 819 -51.33 -8.30 -30.31
C SER A 819 -51.84 -9.64 -29.76
N ALA A 820 -52.90 -9.77 -28.95
CA ALA A 820 -53.51 -9.03 -27.84
C ALA A 820 -54.72 -9.90 -27.39
N SER A 821 -55.19 -9.74 -26.15
CA SER A 821 -56.49 -10.15 -25.58
C SER A 821 -56.73 -11.63 -25.24
N GLY A 822 -57.38 -11.98 -24.11
CA GLY A 822 -57.97 -11.14 -23.07
C GLY A 822 -58.69 -11.92 -21.96
N THR A 823 -58.94 -11.19 -20.85
CA THR A 823 -60.14 -11.20 -19.95
C THR A 823 -60.40 -12.47 -19.10
N SER A 824 -60.83 -12.42 -17.82
CA SER A 824 -61.72 -11.45 -17.15
C SER A 824 -61.68 -11.50 -15.60
N SER A 825 -61.75 -10.29 -15.00
CA SER A 825 -62.68 -9.81 -13.93
C SER A 825 -62.46 -10.20 -12.45
N ALA A 826 -62.08 -9.28 -11.56
CA ALA A 826 -62.87 -8.22 -10.85
C ALA A 826 -63.64 -8.81 -9.62
N LYS A 827 -63.76 -8.19 -8.43
CA LYS A 827 -63.79 -6.78 -8.01
C LYS A 827 -63.78 -6.68 -6.46
N ALA A 828 -63.24 -5.57 -5.94
CA ALA A 828 -63.52 -4.75 -4.72
C ALA A 828 -64.52 -5.24 -3.61
N SER A 829 -64.52 -4.80 -2.34
CA SER A 829 -64.20 -3.49 -1.74
C SER A 829 -64.28 -3.51 -0.18
N SER A 830 -63.59 -2.52 0.44
CA SER A 830 -64.03 -1.61 1.54
C SER A 830 -64.25 -2.05 3.00
N GLY A 831 -63.55 -1.32 3.90
CA GLY A 831 -64.05 -0.68 5.15
C GLY A 831 -64.05 -1.55 6.41
N SER A 832 -63.86 -1.08 7.65
CA SER A 832 -63.33 0.12 8.32
C SER A 832 -63.69 -0.05 9.82
N SER A 833 -62.99 0.66 10.72
CA SER A 833 -63.34 0.95 12.14
C SER A 833 -63.10 -0.17 13.17
N SER A 834 -62.86 0.06 14.47
CA SER A 834 -62.17 1.07 15.31
C SER A 834 -62.45 0.68 16.77
N SER A 835 -61.67 1.23 17.73
CA SER A 835 -61.93 1.32 19.20
C SER A 835 -61.62 0.06 20.03
N SER A 836 -60.54 0.02 20.82
CA SER A 836 -60.22 0.68 22.10
C SER A 836 -60.74 -0.09 23.33
N LEU A 837 -59.86 -0.41 24.28
CA LEU A 837 -60.04 -0.13 25.72
C LEU A 837 -58.77 -0.45 26.55
N ARG A 838 -58.46 0.54 27.40
CA ARG A 838 -57.58 0.66 28.59
C ARG A 838 -57.83 -0.46 29.65
N ALA A 839 -57.04 -0.71 30.72
CA ALA A 839 -55.90 -0.07 31.41
C ALA A 839 -55.30 -1.03 32.48
N SER A 840 -54.09 -0.67 33.01
CA SER A 840 -53.63 -0.66 34.44
C SER A 840 -53.80 -1.90 35.34
N SER A 841 -52.96 -2.29 36.31
CA SER A 841 -51.73 -1.75 36.93
C SER A 841 -51.30 -2.71 38.08
N THR A 842 -49.99 -2.81 38.32
CA THR A 842 -49.28 -2.88 39.64
C THR A 842 -49.40 -4.05 40.63
N THR A 843 -48.23 -4.32 41.24
CA THR A 843 -47.88 -4.83 42.59
C THR A 843 -47.47 -6.31 42.78
N SER A 844 -46.19 -6.49 43.13
CA SER A 844 -45.59 -7.62 43.87
C SER A 844 -46.01 -7.58 45.35
N PRO A 845 -45.90 -8.66 46.17
CA PRO A 845 -44.61 -9.03 46.79
C PRO A 845 -44.38 -10.53 47.13
N ALA A 846 -43.09 -10.85 47.34
CA ALA A 846 -42.44 -11.84 48.24
C ALA A 846 -43.14 -13.15 48.68
N ALA A 847 -42.45 -14.30 48.57
CA ALA A 847 -41.79 -15.01 49.69
C ALA A 847 -41.26 -16.41 49.27
N ALA A 848 -40.20 -16.82 49.96
CA ALA A 848 -39.29 -17.93 49.67
C ALA A 848 -39.81 -19.33 50.04
N SER A 849 -39.22 -20.37 49.42
CA SER A 849 -38.95 -21.63 50.11
C SER A 849 -37.58 -22.19 49.73
N SER A 850 -36.85 -22.60 50.77
CA SER A 850 -35.47 -23.08 50.84
C SER A 850 -35.33 -24.55 50.49
N THR A 851 -34.21 -24.94 49.88
CA THR A 851 -33.62 -26.27 50.06
C THR A 851 -32.09 -26.16 50.09
N ALA A 852 -31.52 -26.72 51.15
CA ALA A 852 -30.10 -26.69 51.50
C ALA A 852 -29.26 -27.58 50.57
N THR A 853 -28.03 -27.16 50.29
CA THR A 853 -27.00 -27.96 49.60
C THR A 853 -25.91 -28.36 50.60
N SER A 854 -25.48 -29.62 50.49
CA SER A 854 -24.39 -30.23 51.26
C SER A 854 -23.04 -29.59 50.97
N ASP A 855 -22.27 -29.27 52.02
CA ASP A 855 -20.95 -28.65 51.93
C ASP A 855 -19.91 -29.58 51.28
N SER A 856 -19.28 -29.11 50.19
CA SER A 856 -18.22 -29.81 49.46
C SER A 856 -16.87 -29.77 50.21
N ASP A 857 -15.97 -30.74 49.97
CA ASP A 857 -14.60 -30.77 50.54
C ASP A 857 -13.79 -29.49 50.22
N VAL A 858 -14.12 -28.82 49.12
CA VAL A 858 -13.54 -27.54 48.69
C VAL A 858 -13.91 -26.40 49.65
N SER A 859 -15.15 -26.38 50.17
CA SER A 859 -15.59 -25.37 51.13
C SER A 859 -14.80 -25.47 52.45
N ARG A 860 -14.51 -26.69 52.91
CA ARG A 860 -13.71 -26.93 54.11
C ARG A 860 -12.24 -26.51 53.92
N PHE A 861 -11.67 -26.82 52.75
CA PHE A 861 -10.30 -26.41 52.40
C PHE A 861 -10.14 -24.89 52.36
N LEU A 862 -11.03 -24.18 51.66
CA LEU A 862 -10.96 -22.71 51.54
C LEU A 862 -11.26 -21.98 52.85
N ASN A 863 -12.13 -22.54 53.70
CA ASN A 863 -12.32 -22.01 55.05
C ASN A 863 -11.09 -22.17 55.93
N SER A 864 -10.36 -23.29 55.81
CA SER A 864 -9.09 -23.49 56.51
C SER A 864 -7.98 -22.57 55.98
N LEU A 865 -7.90 -22.41 54.66
CA LEU A 865 -6.87 -21.61 53.98
C LEU A 865 -7.00 -20.11 54.30
N CYS A 866 -8.23 -19.61 54.41
CA CYS A 866 -8.52 -18.19 54.63
C CYS A 866 -8.73 -17.81 56.11
N ALA A 867 -8.59 -18.76 57.04
CA ALA A 867 -8.65 -18.52 58.48
C ALA A 867 -7.27 -18.18 59.09
N ASP A 868 -6.17 -18.52 58.40
CA ASP A 868 -4.81 -18.14 58.78
C ASP A 868 -4.43 -16.78 58.16
N SER A 869 -4.18 -15.78 59.00
CA SER A 869 -3.88 -14.40 58.58
C SER A 869 -2.59 -14.26 57.79
N THR A 870 -1.64 -15.18 57.97
CA THR A 870 -0.35 -15.20 57.26
C THR A 870 -0.52 -15.73 55.83
N THR A 871 -1.29 -16.80 55.69
CA THR A 871 -1.56 -17.45 54.40
C THR A 871 -2.54 -16.63 53.56
N ALA A 872 -3.56 -16.03 54.18
CA ALA A 872 -4.54 -15.17 53.53
C ALA A 872 -3.91 -13.92 52.87
N ALA A 873 -2.77 -13.41 53.38
CA ALA A 873 -2.07 -12.28 52.77
C ALA A 873 -1.41 -12.64 51.42
N SER A 874 -0.97 -13.89 51.26
CA SER A 874 -0.32 -14.38 50.03
C SER A 874 -1.30 -14.76 48.91
N VAL A 875 -2.55 -15.08 49.26
CA VAL A 875 -3.63 -15.44 48.33
C VAL A 875 -4.83 -14.49 48.45
N GLY A 876 -4.59 -13.22 48.81
CA GLY A 876 -5.61 -12.25 49.25
C GLY A 876 -6.83 -12.11 48.33
N ASN A 877 -6.63 -12.17 47.01
CA ASN A 877 -7.74 -12.10 46.05
C ASN A 877 -8.65 -13.33 46.13
N LEU A 878 -8.09 -14.53 46.34
CA LEU A 878 -8.84 -15.78 46.47
C LEU A 878 -9.68 -15.80 47.75
N CYS A 879 -9.11 -15.34 48.88
CA CYS A 879 -9.83 -15.26 50.15
C CYS A 879 -10.90 -14.15 50.15
N THR A 880 -10.66 -13.05 49.45
CA THR A 880 -11.66 -11.98 49.24
C THR A 880 -12.84 -12.50 48.41
N LEU A 881 -12.56 -13.21 47.32
CA LEU A 881 -13.58 -13.86 46.48
C LEU A 881 -14.35 -14.95 47.25
N TRP A 882 -13.67 -15.77 48.04
CA TRP A 882 -14.31 -16.80 48.87
C TRP A 882 -15.21 -16.22 49.97
N ASN A 883 -14.77 -15.14 50.61
CA ASN A 883 -15.60 -14.43 51.60
C ASN A 883 -16.80 -13.73 50.95
N ALA A 884 -16.64 -13.15 49.75
CA ALA A 884 -17.74 -12.59 48.97
C ALA A 884 -18.73 -13.67 48.51
N PHE A 885 -18.25 -14.86 48.14
CA PHE A 885 -19.08 -16.01 47.79
C PHE A 885 -19.91 -16.50 48.99
N LYS A 886 -19.30 -16.61 50.19
CA LYS A 886 -20.02 -16.97 51.43
C LYS A 886 -21.13 -15.98 51.80
N GLN A 887 -20.97 -14.70 51.46
CA GLN A 887 -21.98 -13.67 51.76
C GLN A 887 -23.11 -13.60 50.73
N THR A 888 -22.85 -13.99 49.47
CA THR A 888 -23.79 -13.75 48.35
C THR A 888 -24.38 -15.02 47.74
N GLY A 889 -23.80 -16.19 48.02
CA GLY A 889 -24.25 -17.49 47.51
C GLY A 889 -24.20 -17.64 45.98
N LYS A 890 -23.54 -16.72 45.25
CA LYS A 890 -23.49 -16.71 43.78
C LYS A 890 -22.12 -16.29 43.27
N ILE A 891 -21.53 -17.10 42.39
CA ILE A 891 -20.45 -16.67 41.47
C ILE A 891 -21.09 -16.60 40.07
N GLN A 892 -20.95 -15.49 39.36
CA GLN A 892 -21.37 -15.42 37.96
C GLN A 892 -20.53 -16.38 37.12
N LYS A 893 -21.19 -17.41 36.56
CA LYS A 893 -20.58 -18.48 35.77
C LYS A 893 -20.01 -17.94 34.45
N ARG A 894 -18.71 -18.14 34.23
CA ARG A 894 -18.22 -18.57 32.90
C ARG A 894 -18.55 -20.06 32.75
N LEU A 895 -19.05 -20.44 31.58
CA LEU A 895 -19.39 -21.82 31.25
C LEU A 895 -18.12 -22.69 31.35
N VAL A 896 -18.10 -23.62 32.31
CA VAL A 896 -17.23 -24.81 32.28
C VAL A 896 -18.08 -25.93 31.70
N LEU A 897 -17.62 -26.53 30.61
CA LEU A 897 -18.23 -27.73 30.02
C LEU A 897 -18.24 -28.89 31.04
N PRO A 898 -19.24 -29.80 31.00
CA PRO A 898 -19.37 -30.85 32.00
C PRO A 898 -18.22 -31.87 31.95
N GLU A 899 -17.86 -32.36 33.14
CA GLU A 899 -16.89 -33.43 33.38
C GLU A 899 -17.33 -34.70 32.64
N GLY A 900 -16.55 -35.14 31.65
CA GLY A 900 -16.88 -36.29 30.78
C GLY A 900 -16.72 -36.05 29.27
N ALA A 901 -16.34 -34.85 28.82
CA ALA A 901 -16.00 -34.61 27.42
C ALA A 901 -14.63 -35.26 27.06
N PRO A 902 -14.51 -36.00 25.95
CA PRO A 902 -13.25 -36.66 25.57
C PRO A 902 -12.15 -35.62 25.27
N LEU A 903 -10.96 -35.85 25.84
CA LEU A 903 -9.72 -35.14 25.51
C LEU A 903 -9.20 -35.64 24.16
N TYR A 904 -9.02 -34.74 23.20
CA TYR A 904 -8.33 -34.98 21.94
C TYR A 904 -6.92 -34.34 22.03
N ASP A 905 -5.87 -35.12 21.79
CA ASP A 905 -4.53 -34.59 21.49
C ASP A 905 -4.52 -34.19 20.01
N TRP A 906 -4.01 -33.00 19.70
CA TRP A 906 -3.92 -32.44 18.35
C TRP A 906 -2.45 -32.22 17.99
N ASP A 907 -2.04 -32.73 16.83
CA ASP A 907 -0.73 -32.57 16.21
C ASP A 907 -0.57 -31.13 15.68
N ASP A 908 0.62 -30.55 15.80
CA ASP A 908 0.97 -29.13 15.56
C ASP A 908 0.81 -28.60 14.11
N GLU A 909 0.08 -29.27 13.22
CA GLU A 909 -0.18 -28.78 11.86
C GLU A 909 -1.66 -28.92 11.48
N GLY A 910 -2.43 -27.84 11.69
CA GLY A 910 -3.66 -27.52 10.96
C GLY A 910 -4.66 -28.65 10.65
N GLY A 911 -5.36 -29.17 11.66
CA GLY A 911 -6.75 -29.63 11.54
C GLY A 911 -7.02 -31.09 11.10
N HIS A 912 -7.25 -32.00 12.07
CA HIS A 912 -8.46 -32.84 12.32
C HIS A 912 -8.13 -34.04 13.24
N PRO A 913 -9.08 -34.61 14.01
CA PRO A 913 -8.79 -35.62 15.04
C PRO A 913 -8.88 -37.06 14.50
N GLU A 914 -7.85 -37.87 14.68
CA GLU A 914 -7.90 -39.32 14.51
C GLU A 914 -7.75 -40.08 15.84
N ALA A 915 -8.48 -41.18 15.99
CA ALA A 915 -8.42 -42.06 17.16
C ALA A 915 -7.52 -43.28 16.89
N VAL A 916 -6.42 -43.44 17.63
CA VAL A 916 -5.59 -44.67 17.58
C VAL A 916 -5.21 -45.16 19.00
N PRO A 917 -5.24 -46.49 19.30
CA PRO A 917 -5.14 -47.01 20.67
C PRO A 917 -3.69 -47.08 21.20
N ARG A 918 -3.46 -46.63 22.44
CA ARG A 918 -2.16 -46.70 23.14
C ARG A 918 -1.76 -48.13 23.52
N TRP A 919 -0.59 -48.57 23.07
CA TRP A 919 0.23 -49.55 23.78
C TRP A 919 1.22 -48.83 24.70
N ARG A 920 1.14 -49.07 26.02
CA ARG A 920 2.08 -48.55 27.01
C ARG A 920 3.38 -49.37 27.01
N LYS A 921 4.53 -48.72 26.86
CA LYS A 921 5.76 -49.13 27.56
C LYS A 921 6.19 -48.01 28.50
N ARG A 922 6.30 -48.37 29.79
CA ARG A 922 6.96 -47.59 30.83
C ARG A 922 8.46 -47.69 30.58
N ASP A 923 9.17 -46.57 30.65
CA ASP A 923 10.54 -46.58 31.13
C ASP A 923 10.76 -45.41 32.10
N SER A 924 11.44 -45.76 33.18
CA SER A 924 11.63 -45.01 34.42
C SER A 924 12.81 -44.05 34.34
N HIS A 925 12.63 -42.87 34.95
CA HIS A 925 13.71 -41.96 35.32
C HIS A 925 14.75 -42.62 36.24
N GLN A 926 16.03 -42.45 35.94
CA GLN A 926 17.09 -42.33 36.95
C GLN A 926 18.07 -41.21 36.61
N ALA A 927 18.53 -40.55 37.66
CA ALA A 927 19.26 -39.30 37.67
C ALA A 927 20.78 -39.48 37.77
N HIS A 928 21.48 -38.48 37.21
CA HIS A 928 22.80 -37.92 37.54
C HIS A 928 24.02 -38.84 37.77
N GLY A 929 25.01 -38.68 36.89
CA GLY A 929 26.42 -38.94 37.16
C GLY A 929 27.31 -37.90 36.45
N ARG A 930 28.01 -37.07 37.24
CA ARG A 930 29.03 -36.11 36.80
C ARG A 930 30.19 -36.81 36.09
N HIS A 931 30.69 -36.25 34.99
CA HIS A 931 32.13 -36.30 34.67
C HIS A 931 32.58 -35.04 33.94
N SER A 932 33.82 -34.67 34.24
CA SER A 932 34.49 -33.42 33.85
C SER A 932 35.58 -33.68 32.81
N LYS A 933 35.91 -32.61 32.08
CA LYS A 933 37.19 -32.27 31.40
C LYS A 933 37.33 -32.49 29.89
N ARG A 934 37.56 -31.33 29.24
CA ARG A 934 38.66 -30.92 28.34
C ARG A 934 38.65 -31.33 26.86
N HIS A 935 38.78 -30.27 26.05
CA HIS A 935 39.53 -30.11 24.79
C HIS A 935 39.26 -31.09 23.65
N GLN A 936 38.59 -30.64 22.59
CA GLN A 936 39.18 -29.97 21.42
C GLN A 936 38.09 -29.27 20.63
#